data_AF-A0A5C3DQM8-F1
#
_entry.id   AF-A0A5C3DQM8-F1
#
_cell.length_a   1.000
_cell.length_b   1.000
_cell.length_c   1.000
_cell.angle_alpha   90.00
_cell.angle_beta   90.00
_cell.angle_gamma   90.00
#
_symmetry.space_group_name_H-M   'P 1'
#
loop_
_entity.id
_entity.type
_entity.pdbx_description
1 polymer ?
#
loop_
_entity_poly.entity_id
_entity_poly.type
_entity_poly.pdbx_seq_one_letter_code
_entity_poly.pdbx_strand_id
1 'polypeptide(L)'
;MAPAAVAATPIDANSPLLKTDAPNKTMPKAPGADTAAKLSNAPVIDLYSGSAGSLSSSSTDDQLRLEIISGLQANQLVIPGKENDPEDLKYAYRKTLPTTILYDEQGLILYDKLTAAPEYYLYNAELQILKDYGPEIALRIFGHSTTATEKTLGVVSGHQQAPQYNQNEAEKEDHLPPQRDAGVSTKERWGDSDVGRFNGGVNAEEGLDGDRAVGAGSLVELGAGSLKKTIHLLRALKLLPALAGGGPSVHYYALDLDKAELERTLRDLRQQEATSADQDAWTIHGGKVGLNGLWATYDAGLDFIGRGGLQGPSTAAGAQVEGQRCLLWLGSSIGNFDRKSAAEFLAKTARESMRPGDTMLISVDRRNKPADVALAYNDPAGLTRDFIMNGLDHADRALGGKAINSRKFEYFDRYNAREGRHESYYRAKEAQEIRVPGLTESIKIEKGELIHMEASYKFGERETLNLFDYAGLRVVQRWSDKTDRYDIWLVEKPSFHFSNSGVDVVSLASKVSSEASQAQGATKIDDGWGGSNLDEMAQKAALLGLPSLRDWKTVWDAWNCVTLTMIPRDKLHEKPIDLRHICLFYLGHIPAFVDIHVATYLKRSHTNDRFSTIFERGIDPHMDDITQCNPHSEVPTCEQDWPTLDEILKYQQTVQARVQQIYGDVERGDLVMNRRLARMLWMTLEHVNLHLETLLYMLIQSPNTKPPAGFMAPDWATLSKRWQAEYEKRGGRRALEQRFHFEASSVELGHDDDDTRDFEITAARPTSDIRDLNMQLGQPEFGWDNEHPRRRVETMSFSISALPISNAQYLDFLKATDSADAPASWLKSDSGESYSVRTFYGPVDMVTAQHWPVQASGKQLSAYAAWKGGRLPSQAELRKLMDAPPEALVLDLTVPPFDRDSAKEEPEANDIDPPGKQTPPVRGSAVRYVPIEEQSEEDLKWMREALAMAQEALDANEVPVGGVFVRRGEIIARGRNRTNELLNATRHAELEAIDHILSILPPSAADFAVAPHSGPEGDNPFKDTTLYVTIEPCIMCGAALRQIGIQRVVFGAGNERFGGNGSVLGLHDDDAIVSSPGYESVGGYLRDEAIMMLRRFYVTENTNAPKPQNKSRRVLKTEIHPPGISMHGPGTTSESEATTQPAKRRGSQNPTQGQAAPSSNVGFRNWHPVPASLPRYDSDGTLLPGHNGGVWEWTSTIFAEYQGFQNSALYPGYSSDFFDGKHSVVLGGSYATAPSIAGRRTFVNYYQTAYPYVFAGGRVAWDK
;
A
#
# COMPACT_ATOMS: atom_id res chain seq x y z
N MET A 1 -0.73 48.66 -2.35
CA MET A 1 -0.07 49.80 -1.66
C MET A 1 0.41 49.31 -0.31
N ALA A 2 1.63 49.64 0.08
CA ALA A 2 2.14 49.49 1.45
C ALA A 2 2.07 50.86 2.19
N PRO A 3 2.48 50.98 3.47
CA PRO A 3 1.54 51.00 4.59
C PRO A 3 1.47 52.36 5.30
N ALA A 4 0.48 52.54 6.18
CA ALA A 4 0.37 53.72 7.05
C ALA A 4 0.83 53.40 8.47
N ALA A 5 1.96 53.98 8.87
CA ALA A 5 2.46 53.95 10.25
C ALA A 5 1.89 55.12 11.07
N VAL A 6 1.84 54.96 12.40
CA VAL A 6 1.72 56.08 13.34
C VAL A 6 2.86 55.99 14.33
N ALA A 7 3.72 57.02 14.33
CA ALA A 7 4.85 57.13 15.24
C ALA A 7 4.46 57.86 16.53
N ALA A 8 5.15 57.54 17.63
CA ALA A 8 5.06 58.28 18.89
C ALA A 8 6.41 58.99 19.17
N THR A 9 6.34 60.24 19.63
CA THR A 9 7.50 61.05 20.05
C THR A 9 7.15 61.87 21.31
N PRO A 10 8.14 62.27 22.13
CA PRO A 10 7.99 62.34 23.58
C PRO A 10 7.67 63.75 24.13
N ILE A 11 7.17 63.83 25.37
CA ILE A 11 7.05 65.07 26.16
C ILE A 11 7.48 64.82 27.62
N ASP A 12 8.11 65.85 28.19
CA ASP A 12 8.84 65.91 29.46
C ASP A 12 7.96 66.36 30.67
N ALA A 13 8.55 66.41 31.87
CA ALA A 13 7.87 66.58 33.15
C ALA A 13 7.42 68.02 33.49
N ASN A 14 6.28 68.16 34.20
CA ASN A 14 6.07 68.99 35.41
C ASN A 14 4.58 69.04 35.88
N SER A 15 4.30 68.62 37.12
CA SER A 15 3.42 69.18 38.19
C SER A 15 2.18 70.09 37.90
N PRO A 16 1.23 70.26 38.87
CA PRO A 16 0.74 69.35 39.94
C PRO A 16 -0.78 69.50 40.35
N LEU A 17 -1.25 68.73 41.36
CA LEU A 17 -2.44 68.96 42.24
C LEU A 17 -3.87 68.92 41.60
N LEU A 18 -5.03 68.67 42.25
CA LEU A 18 -5.49 68.39 43.65
C LEU A 18 -6.50 67.20 43.65
N LYS A 19 -6.52 66.31 44.68
CA LYS A 19 -7.50 66.16 45.81
C LYS A 19 -9.00 66.18 45.45
N THR A 20 -9.93 65.41 46.03
CA THR A 20 -10.11 64.72 47.35
C THR A 20 -10.92 63.39 47.14
N ASP A 21 -11.24 62.48 48.07
CA ASP A 21 -10.86 62.09 49.47
C ASP A 21 -11.32 60.62 49.69
N ALA A 22 -10.64 59.74 50.45
CA ALA A 22 -10.67 59.47 51.92
C ALA A 22 -11.93 58.73 52.47
N PRO A 23 -11.85 57.88 53.54
CA PRO A 23 -10.70 57.53 54.38
C PRO A 23 -10.48 56.02 54.77
N ASN A 24 -9.20 55.67 55.00
CA ASN A 24 -8.61 54.73 55.99
C ASN A 24 -9.31 53.44 56.48
N LYS A 25 -8.55 52.31 56.39
CA LYS A 25 -8.19 51.48 57.57
C LYS A 25 -6.90 50.65 57.37
N THR A 26 -5.83 51.08 58.06
CA THR A 26 -4.65 50.33 58.58
C THR A 26 -4.19 49.00 57.95
N MET A 27 -2.95 49.01 57.42
CA MET A 27 -2.13 47.83 57.10
C MET A 27 -1.62 47.05 58.33
N PRO A 28 -1.45 45.72 58.23
CA PRO A 28 -0.34 44.97 58.81
C PRO A 28 0.87 44.91 57.86
N LYS A 29 2.07 44.65 58.40
CA LYS A 29 3.34 44.59 57.65
C LYS A 29 3.39 43.44 56.64
N ALA A 30 4.21 43.62 55.61
CA ALA A 30 4.50 42.62 54.58
C ALA A 30 5.08 41.31 55.15
N PRO A 31 4.65 40.14 54.65
CA PRO A 31 5.48 38.93 54.58
C PRO A 31 6.62 39.15 53.58
N GLY A 32 7.76 38.50 53.80
CA GLY A 32 8.98 38.73 53.02
C GLY A 32 8.91 38.24 51.57
N ALA A 33 9.78 38.81 50.74
CA ALA A 33 10.11 38.26 49.44
C ALA A 33 10.96 36.98 49.63
N ASP A 34 10.32 35.81 49.71
CA ASP A 34 11.03 34.52 49.80
C ASP A 34 10.18 33.30 49.37
N THR A 35 9.35 33.44 48.32
CA THR A 35 8.65 32.30 47.65
C THR A 35 8.39 32.54 46.15
N ALA A 36 9.33 33.17 45.44
CA ALA A 36 9.22 33.43 44.00
C ALA A 36 10.46 32.96 43.21
N ALA A 37 10.91 31.73 43.44
CA ALA A 37 11.98 31.10 42.68
C ALA A 37 11.92 29.56 42.73
N LYS A 38 11.63 28.90 41.58
CA LYS A 38 12.25 27.63 41.13
C LYS A 38 11.69 27.05 39.80
N LEU A 39 11.71 27.84 38.72
CA LEU A 39 11.69 27.32 37.34
C LEU A 39 12.56 28.23 36.46
N SER A 40 13.89 28.19 36.62
CA SER A 40 14.79 29.12 35.91
C SER A 40 15.16 28.66 34.50
N ASN A 41 15.37 27.35 34.29
CA ASN A 41 15.91 26.80 33.04
C ASN A 41 14.99 25.68 32.53
N ALA A 42 14.94 25.50 31.20
CA ALA A 42 14.25 24.38 30.57
C ALA A 42 15.03 23.06 30.75
N PRO A 43 14.34 21.91 30.87
CA PRO A 43 14.95 20.60 31.06
C PRO A 43 15.49 20.07 29.73
N VAL A 44 16.62 20.61 29.29
CA VAL A 44 17.33 20.18 28.09
C VAL A 44 18.49 19.26 28.46
N ILE A 45 18.48 18.06 27.90
CA ILE A 45 19.56 17.07 28.04
C ILE A 45 20.60 17.33 26.95
N ASP A 46 21.85 17.52 27.38
CA ASP A 46 23.02 17.72 26.52
C ASP A 46 23.64 16.34 26.22
N LEU A 47 23.38 15.78 25.03
CA LEU A 47 23.93 14.49 24.60
C LEU A 47 25.30 14.64 23.92
N TYR A 48 25.72 15.87 23.68
CA TYR A 48 26.97 16.23 23.04
C TYR A 48 28.16 16.09 24.00
N SER A 49 28.03 16.63 25.21
CA SER A 49 29.07 16.73 26.26
C SER A 49 29.70 15.41 26.73
N GLY A 50 29.07 14.26 26.47
CA GLY A 50 29.58 12.93 26.83
C GLY A 50 30.61 12.33 25.85
N SER A 51 30.78 12.93 24.66
CA SER A 51 31.77 12.50 23.66
C SER A 51 32.98 13.44 23.66
N ALA A 52 34.19 12.87 23.67
CA ALA A 52 35.43 13.63 23.80
C ALA A 52 35.76 14.42 22.51
N GLY A 53 35.15 15.60 22.39
CA GLY A 53 35.33 16.51 21.26
C GLY A 53 34.17 17.49 21.02
N SER A 54 33.14 17.50 21.87
CA SER A 54 31.87 18.12 21.48
C SER A 54 31.76 19.64 21.65
N LEU A 55 30.86 20.15 20.82
CA LEU A 55 30.85 21.48 20.23
C LEU A 55 30.37 22.58 21.20
N SER A 56 31.09 23.71 21.21
CA SER A 56 30.52 25.01 21.61
C SER A 56 29.94 25.73 20.38
N SER A 57 29.25 26.86 20.56
CA SER A 57 28.67 27.61 19.45
C SER A 57 29.68 28.02 18.36
N SER A 58 30.94 28.30 18.74
CA SER A 58 31.98 28.61 17.75
C SER A 58 32.31 27.43 16.84
N SER A 59 32.13 26.20 17.33
CA SER A 59 32.49 24.98 16.59
C SER A 59 31.35 24.39 15.76
N THR A 60 30.08 24.72 16.05
CA THR A 60 28.98 24.47 15.09
C THR A 60 29.16 25.32 13.83
N ASP A 61 29.62 26.57 13.99
CA ASP A 61 29.98 27.44 12.86
C ASP A 61 31.21 26.90 12.10
N ASP A 62 32.24 26.41 12.81
CA ASP A 62 33.40 25.75 12.18
C ASP A 62 33.01 24.44 11.45
N GLN A 63 32.10 23.64 12.00
CA GLN A 63 31.57 22.43 11.37
C GLN A 63 30.80 22.78 10.09
N LEU A 64 29.88 23.75 10.16
CA LEU A 64 29.16 24.26 8.99
C LEU A 64 30.10 24.82 7.92
N ARG A 65 31.14 25.57 8.34
CA ARG A 65 32.19 26.07 7.46
C ARG A 65 32.94 24.93 6.75
N LEU A 66 33.29 23.86 7.45
CA LEU A 66 33.96 22.69 6.87
C LEU A 66 33.06 21.96 5.86
N GLU A 67 31.77 21.81 6.16
CA GLU A 67 30.78 21.20 5.26
C GLU A 67 30.57 22.02 3.99
N ILE A 68 30.46 23.35 4.10
CA ILE A 68 30.39 24.27 2.96
C ILE A 68 31.66 24.17 2.09
N ILE A 69 32.85 24.17 2.71
CA ILE A 69 34.12 24.03 1.98
C ILE A 69 34.16 22.69 1.22
N SER A 70 33.82 21.59 1.90
CA SER A 70 33.81 20.24 1.33
C SER A 70 32.86 20.14 0.13
N GLY A 71 31.61 20.62 0.29
CA GLY A 71 30.60 20.63 -0.77
C GLY A 71 30.98 21.50 -1.97
N LEU A 72 31.66 22.64 -1.75
CA LEU A 72 32.16 23.49 -2.83
C LEU A 72 33.44 22.97 -3.50
N GLN A 73 34.24 22.15 -2.83
CA GLN A 73 35.43 21.46 -3.39
C GLN A 73 35.10 20.12 -4.07
N ALA A 74 33.86 19.65 -3.97
CA ALA A 74 33.43 18.39 -4.56
C ALA A 74 33.59 18.40 -6.10
N ASN A 75 34.24 17.34 -6.62
CA ASN A 75 34.59 17.20 -8.03
C ASN A 75 33.87 16.03 -8.74
N GLN A 76 33.17 15.16 -8.01
CA GLN A 76 32.40 14.07 -8.60
C GLN A 76 31.20 14.63 -9.37
N LEU A 77 30.99 14.22 -10.62
CA LEU A 77 29.79 14.62 -11.37
C LEU A 77 28.60 13.80 -10.89
N VAL A 78 27.51 14.45 -10.48
CA VAL A 78 26.23 13.81 -10.18
C VAL A 78 25.25 14.15 -11.29
N ILE A 79 24.63 13.13 -11.89
CA ILE A 79 23.54 13.28 -12.85
C ILE A 79 22.22 12.92 -12.13
N PRO A 80 21.34 13.89 -11.86
CA PRO A 80 20.07 13.63 -11.19
C PRO A 80 19.06 13.02 -12.18
N GLY A 81 18.81 11.73 -12.08
CA GLY A 81 17.95 10.96 -12.97
C GLY A 81 18.75 9.90 -13.73
N LYS A 82 18.72 9.91 -15.07
CA LYS A 82 19.36 8.89 -15.92
C LYS A 82 20.55 9.46 -16.68
N GLU A 83 21.67 8.75 -16.63
CA GLU A 83 22.96 9.15 -17.24
C GLU A 83 22.88 9.59 -18.72
N ASN A 84 21.99 8.98 -19.49
CA ASN A 84 21.83 9.22 -20.93
C ASN A 84 20.56 10.01 -21.29
N ASP A 85 19.94 10.70 -20.32
CA ASP A 85 18.76 11.55 -20.54
C ASP A 85 19.19 13.02 -20.73
N PRO A 86 18.88 13.65 -21.90
CA PRO A 86 19.25 15.03 -22.17
C PRO A 86 18.63 16.06 -21.21
N GLU A 87 17.50 15.76 -20.57
CA GLU A 87 16.92 16.68 -19.58
C GLU A 87 17.67 16.59 -18.25
N ASP A 88 18.04 15.39 -17.79
CA ASP A 88 18.78 15.19 -16.54
C ASP A 88 20.20 15.74 -16.61
N LEU A 89 20.85 15.64 -17.78
CA LEU A 89 22.18 16.20 -18.02
C LEU A 89 22.23 17.74 -17.88
N LYS A 90 21.10 18.46 -18.07
CA LYS A 90 21.03 19.92 -17.84
C LYS A 90 21.08 20.29 -16.36
N TYR A 91 20.75 19.35 -15.48
CA TYR A 91 20.73 19.54 -14.03
C TYR A 91 21.92 18.84 -13.35
N ALA A 92 22.88 18.32 -14.12
CA ALA A 92 24.08 17.70 -13.59
C ALA A 92 24.93 18.73 -12.82
N TYR A 93 25.42 18.32 -11.64
CA TYR A 93 26.15 19.18 -10.71
C TYR A 93 27.39 18.47 -10.16
N ARG A 94 28.33 19.24 -9.60
CA ARG A 94 29.47 18.70 -8.84
C ARG A 94 29.47 19.18 -7.40
N LYS A 95 29.09 20.44 -7.20
CA LYS A 95 29.13 21.14 -5.93
C LYS A 95 27.79 21.04 -5.21
N THR A 96 27.85 20.98 -3.90
CA THR A 96 26.70 20.98 -3.00
C THR A 96 26.86 22.05 -1.91
N LEU A 97 25.75 22.43 -1.29
CA LEU A 97 25.74 23.17 -0.03
C LEU A 97 24.80 22.45 0.96
N PRO A 98 25.09 22.46 2.27
CA PRO A 98 24.26 21.77 3.26
C PRO A 98 22.99 22.58 3.58
N THR A 99 21.83 21.92 3.72
CA THR A 99 20.53 22.55 3.97
C THR A 99 20.46 23.37 5.27
N THR A 100 21.35 23.11 6.22
CA THR A 100 21.54 23.89 7.45
C THR A 100 21.80 25.38 7.18
N ILE A 101 22.33 25.78 6.02
CA ILE A 101 22.50 27.21 5.69
C ILE A 101 21.16 27.95 5.53
N LEU A 102 20.05 27.24 5.27
CA LEU A 102 18.74 27.85 5.05
C LEU A 102 18.06 28.32 6.34
N TYR A 103 18.53 27.88 7.51
CA TYR A 103 17.81 28.00 8.78
C TYR A 103 18.50 28.91 9.81
N ASP A 104 19.16 29.99 9.35
CA ASP A 104 19.53 31.08 10.26
C ASP A 104 18.31 31.93 10.65
N GLU A 105 18.48 32.91 11.55
CA GLU A 105 17.40 33.77 12.04
C GLU A 105 16.57 34.38 10.89
N GLN A 106 17.23 34.88 9.84
CA GLN A 106 16.55 35.46 8.67
C GLN A 106 15.87 34.41 7.80
N GLY A 107 16.49 33.23 7.65
CA GLY A 107 15.94 32.07 6.96
C GLY A 107 14.67 31.54 7.62
N LEU A 108 14.66 31.41 8.95
CA LEU A 108 13.50 31.01 9.75
C LEU A 108 12.33 32.00 9.59
N ILE A 109 12.60 33.31 9.55
CA ILE A 109 11.58 34.34 9.28
C ILE A 109 11.00 34.23 7.86
N LEU A 110 11.80 33.81 6.87
CA LEU A 110 11.33 33.57 5.50
C LEU A 110 10.53 32.27 5.39
N TYR A 111 10.98 31.21 6.06
CA TYR A 111 10.27 29.93 6.15
C TYR A 111 8.90 30.06 6.85
N ASP A 112 8.81 30.90 7.88
CA ASP A 112 7.54 31.24 8.54
C ASP A 112 6.55 31.96 7.62
N LYS A 113 7.04 32.73 6.63
CA LYS A 113 6.18 33.34 5.59
C LYS A 113 5.80 32.33 4.52
N LEU A 114 6.74 31.49 4.10
CA LEU A 114 6.51 30.42 3.13
C LEU A 114 5.44 29.43 3.62
N THR A 115 5.54 28.98 4.87
CA THR A 115 4.56 28.05 5.47
C THR A 115 3.16 28.66 5.65
N ALA A 116 3.04 29.99 5.64
CA ALA A 116 1.77 30.71 5.64
C ALA A 116 1.20 30.95 4.21
N ALA A 117 1.97 30.69 3.14
CA ALA A 117 1.52 30.87 1.77
C ALA A 117 0.57 29.73 1.33
N PRO A 118 -0.52 30.02 0.60
CA PRO A 118 -1.44 28.99 0.12
C PRO A 118 -0.81 28.06 -0.95
N GLU A 119 0.21 28.53 -1.67
CA GLU A 119 0.97 27.76 -2.65
C GLU A 119 1.76 26.61 -1.98
N TYR A 120 2.36 26.86 -0.81
CA TYR A 120 3.12 25.85 -0.07
C TYR A 120 2.20 24.93 0.74
N TYR A 121 1.48 24.06 0.02
CA TYR A 121 0.40 23.26 0.58
C TYR A 121 0.83 22.29 1.69
N LEU A 122 2.09 21.83 1.72
CA LEU A 122 2.60 20.80 2.62
C LEU A 122 2.28 21.11 4.09
N TYR A 123 2.65 22.32 4.54
CA TYR A 123 2.45 22.74 5.92
C TYR A 123 0.96 22.77 6.30
N ASN A 124 0.11 23.30 5.41
CA ASN A 124 -1.32 23.45 5.66
C ASN A 124 -2.09 22.12 5.56
N ALA A 125 -1.64 21.18 4.73
CA ALA A 125 -2.19 19.83 4.63
C ALA A 125 -1.90 19.02 5.90
N GLU A 126 -0.64 18.98 6.34
CA GLU A 126 -0.25 18.32 7.59
C GLU A 126 -0.95 18.95 8.82
N LEU A 127 -1.01 20.29 8.88
CA LEU A 127 -1.70 21.01 9.94
C LEU A 127 -3.21 20.76 9.94
N GLN A 128 -3.84 20.54 8.78
CA GLN A 128 -5.24 20.11 8.70
C GLN A 128 -5.41 18.71 9.31
N ILE A 129 -4.56 17.74 8.96
CA ILE A 129 -4.63 16.38 9.51
C ILE A 129 -4.47 16.41 11.04
N LEU A 130 -3.48 17.14 11.56
CA LEU A 130 -3.25 17.26 13.01
C LEU A 130 -4.37 17.98 13.77
N LYS A 131 -5.13 18.86 13.10
CA LYS A 131 -6.32 19.52 13.66
C LYS A 131 -7.54 18.62 13.64
N ASP A 132 -7.82 17.99 12.51
CA ASP A 132 -9.03 17.20 12.29
C ASP A 132 -8.95 15.84 12.99
N TYR A 133 -7.76 15.25 13.10
CA TYR A 133 -7.53 13.91 13.68
C TYR A 133 -6.64 13.91 14.93
N GLY A 134 -6.19 15.06 15.43
CA GLY A 134 -5.34 15.15 16.63
C GLY A 134 -5.80 14.32 17.85
N PRO A 135 -7.10 14.36 18.23
CA PRO A 135 -7.68 13.50 19.28
C PRO A 135 -7.52 11.99 19.02
N GLU A 136 -7.77 11.56 17.78
CA GLU A 136 -7.64 10.17 17.35
C GLU A 136 -6.16 9.75 17.38
N ILE A 137 -5.27 10.53 16.77
CA ILE A 137 -3.82 10.28 16.76
C ILE A 137 -3.28 10.17 18.20
N ALA A 138 -3.62 11.10 19.10
CA ALA A 138 -3.15 11.13 20.48
C ALA A 138 -3.51 9.86 21.29
N LEU A 139 -4.67 9.27 21.04
CA LEU A 139 -5.07 8.01 21.65
C LEU A 139 -4.38 6.82 20.97
N ARG A 140 -4.36 6.81 19.63
CA ARG A 140 -3.84 5.69 18.84
C ARG A 140 -2.33 5.49 18.96
N ILE A 141 -1.52 6.54 19.09
CA ILE A 141 -0.05 6.40 19.27
C ILE A 141 0.33 5.63 20.55
N PHE A 142 -0.56 5.59 21.55
CA PHE A 142 -0.44 4.84 22.80
C PHE A 142 -1.47 3.69 22.91
N GLY A 143 -1.92 3.15 21.78
CA GLY A 143 -2.76 1.94 21.72
C GLY A 143 -4.23 2.09 22.16
N HIS A 144 -4.64 3.22 22.73
CA HIS A 144 -6.00 3.42 23.25
C HIS A 144 -7.07 3.44 22.13
N SER A 145 -8.30 3.06 22.49
CA SER A 145 -9.48 3.12 21.60
C SER A 145 -10.11 4.52 21.58
N THR A 146 -10.62 4.95 20.43
CA THR A 146 -11.26 6.27 20.28
C THR A 146 -12.69 6.34 20.82
N THR A 147 -13.36 5.21 21.02
CA THR A 147 -14.75 5.18 21.54
C THR A 147 -14.86 5.80 22.94
N ALA A 148 -13.78 5.81 23.72
CA ALA A 148 -13.70 6.48 25.01
C ALA A 148 -13.98 8.00 24.93
N THR A 149 -13.65 8.63 23.79
CA THR A 149 -13.82 10.06 23.59
C THR A 149 -15.27 10.47 23.34
N GLU A 150 -16.10 9.64 22.70
CA GLU A 150 -17.51 9.94 22.43
C GLU A 150 -18.36 9.98 23.72
N LYS A 151 -18.00 9.21 24.76
CA LYS A 151 -18.62 9.33 26.10
C LYS A 151 -18.16 10.58 26.87
N THR A 152 -16.92 11.04 26.64
CA THR A 152 -16.27 12.09 27.46
C THR A 152 -16.47 13.49 26.87
N LEU A 153 -16.60 13.60 25.55
CA LEU A 153 -16.94 14.82 24.82
C LEU A 153 -18.39 14.73 24.35
N GLY A 154 -19.32 15.23 25.16
CA GLY A 154 -20.74 15.33 24.81
C GLY A 154 -21.00 16.27 23.62
N VAL A 155 -20.80 15.77 22.41
CA VAL A 155 -21.08 16.49 21.17
C VAL A 155 -22.56 16.28 20.80
N VAL A 156 -23.32 17.37 20.85
CA VAL A 156 -24.73 17.38 20.45
C VAL A 156 -24.86 17.32 18.92
N SER A 157 -25.05 16.13 18.37
CA SER A 157 -25.63 15.95 17.02
C SER A 157 -27.13 15.68 17.14
N GLY A 158 -27.94 16.55 16.52
CA GLY A 158 -29.39 16.57 16.74
C GLY A 158 -30.18 15.42 16.11
N HIS A 159 -31.25 15.03 16.79
CA HIS A 159 -32.40 14.24 16.32
C HIS A 159 -32.14 12.85 15.70
N GLN A 160 -32.33 11.82 16.53
CA GLN A 160 -33.50 10.92 16.40
C GLN A 160 -33.94 10.46 17.79
N GLN A 161 -35.25 10.39 18.05
CA GLN A 161 -35.80 10.02 19.36
C GLN A 161 -35.82 8.50 19.54
N ALA A 162 -35.11 8.00 20.56
CA ALA A 162 -35.38 6.69 21.14
C ALA A 162 -36.40 6.82 22.28
N PRO A 163 -37.33 5.86 22.48
CA PRO A 163 -38.37 5.97 23.50
C PRO A 163 -37.80 5.79 24.91
N GLN A 164 -38.20 6.68 25.82
CA GLN A 164 -37.85 6.58 27.24
C GLN A 164 -38.58 5.40 27.91
N TYR A 165 -37.84 4.47 28.49
CA TYR A 165 -38.36 3.57 29.52
C TYR A 165 -38.06 4.16 30.90
N ASN A 166 -39.09 4.37 31.72
CA ASN A 166 -38.95 4.89 33.08
C ASN A 166 -38.30 3.84 33.99
N GLN A 167 -37.10 4.14 34.50
CA GLN A 167 -36.59 3.52 35.72
C GLN A 167 -37.08 4.31 36.93
N ASN A 168 -38.07 3.76 37.64
CA ASN A 168 -38.44 4.17 38.99
C ASN A 168 -39.26 3.04 39.63
N GLU A 169 -38.58 2.03 40.16
CA GLU A 169 -38.94 1.21 41.33
C GLU A 169 -37.97 0.03 41.46
N ALA A 170 -37.59 -0.28 42.71
CA ALA A 170 -36.85 -1.47 43.21
C ALA A 170 -35.45 -1.24 43.81
N GLU A 171 -35.29 -0.25 44.69
CA GLU A 171 -34.48 -0.50 45.89
C GLU A 171 -35.31 -1.35 46.86
N LYS A 172 -34.89 -2.60 47.15
CA LYS A 172 -34.86 -3.15 48.53
C LYS A 172 -34.44 -4.63 48.67
N GLU A 173 -33.67 -4.83 49.74
CA GLU A 173 -33.62 -5.98 50.65
C GLU A 173 -32.87 -7.27 50.22
N ASP A 174 -31.74 -7.48 50.91
CA ASP A 174 -31.00 -8.74 51.04
C ASP A 174 -31.88 -9.91 51.51
N HIS A 175 -31.57 -11.14 51.08
CA HIS A 175 -31.48 -12.30 51.99
C HIS A 175 -30.64 -13.47 51.42
N LEU A 176 -30.16 -14.30 52.36
CA LEU A 176 -29.14 -15.37 52.29
C LEU A 176 -29.29 -16.46 51.20
N PRO A 177 -28.20 -17.18 50.84
CA PRO A 177 -28.19 -18.15 49.74
C PRO A 177 -28.72 -19.55 50.11
N PRO A 178 -29.38 -20.27 49.18
CA PRO A 178 -29.66 -21.70 49.29
C PRO A 178 -28.50 -22.56 48.75
N GLN A 179 -28.52 -23.84 49.11
CA GLN A 179 -27.40 -24.79 48.97
C GLN A 179 -27.23 -25.36 47.55
N ARG A 180 -26.01 -25.80 47.24
CA ARG A 180 -25.71 -26.66 46.09
C ARG A 180 -26.30 -28.05 46.29
N ASP A 181 -27.09 -28.52 45.32
CA ASP A 181 -27.21 -29.95 45.02
C ASP A 181 -26.25 -30.33 43.88
N ALA A 182 -25.71 -31.54 43.94
CA ALA A 182 -24.68 -32.02 43.02
C ALA A 182 -25.25 -33.06 42.04
N GLY A 183 -25.11 -32.83 40.74
CA GLY A 183 -25.44 -33.84 39.72
C GLY A 183 -25.36 -33.29 38.29
N VAL A 184 -24.65 -34.03 37.43
CA VAL A 184 -24.46 -33.77 35.99
C VAL A 184 -23.57 -32.56 35.66
N SER A 185 -22.29 -32.83 35.36
CA SER A 185 -21.44 -31.89 34.65
C SER A 185 -21.83 -31.85 33.17
N THR A 186 -22.63 -30.86 32.80
CA THR A 186 -22.58 -30.32 31.44
C THR A 186 -21.28 -29.54 31.31
N LYS A 187 -20.44 -29.86 30.31
CA LYS A 187 -19.38 -28.95 29.88
C LYS A 187 -20.07 -27.65 29.45
N GLU A 188 -19.87 -26.60 30.22
CA GLU A 188 -20.19 -25.22 29.89
C GLU A 188 -19.73 -24.91 28.46
N ARG A 189 -20.64 -24.36 27.64
CA ARG A 189 -20.36 -24.04 26.24
C ARG A 189 -20.30 -22.53 26.03
N TRP A 190 -19.75 -22.12 24.90
CA TRP A 190 -19.76 -20.73 24.50
C TRP A 190 -21.22 -20.22 24.42
N GLY A 191 -21.58 -19.28 25.30
CA GLY A 191 -22.94 -18.74 25.43
C GLY A 191 -23.63 -18.99 26.79
N ASP A 192 -23.04 -19.80 27.69
CA ASP A 192 -23.56 -19.93 29.06
C ASP A 192 -23.22 -18.69 29.91
N SER A 193 -24.19 -18.15 30.64
CA SER A 193 -24.10 -16.83 31.32
C SER A 193 -23.05 -16.71 32.42
N ASP A 194 -22.56 -17.84 32.96
CA ASP A 194 -21.48 -17.86 33.95
C ASP A 194 -20.08 -17.98 33.31
N VAL A 195 -19.98 -18.32 32.01
CA VAL A 195 -18.75 -18.49 31.23
C VAL A 195 -18.23 -17.12 30.77
N GLY A 196 -17.80 -16.34 31.74
CA GLY A 196 -17.31 -14.97 31.55
C GLY A 196 -17.02 -14.23 32.86
N ARG A 197 -17.58 -14.71 33.98
CA ARG A 197 -17.41 -14.10 35.32
C ARG A 197 -15.96 -14.03 35.82
N PHE A 198 -15.04 -14.82 35.25
CA PHE A 198 -13.62 -14.82 35.59
C PHE A 198 -12.72 -14.19 34.52
N ASN A 199 -13.26 -13.78 33.36
CA ASN A 199 -12.49 -13.25 32.22
C ASN A 199 -12.65 -11.71 32.05
N GLY A 200 -12.62 -10.96 33.15
CA GLY A 200 -12.22 -9.55 33.16
C GLY A 200 -13.03 -8.56 32.30
N GLY A 201 -14.25 -8.90 31.85
CA GLY A 201 -15.10 -8.00 31.10
C GLY A 201 -14.55 -7.61 29.72
N VAL A 202 -14.62 -8.51 28.74
CA VAL A 202 -14.34 -8.22 27.32
C VAL A 202 -15.48 -7.39 26.67
N ASN A 203 -15.77 -6.24 27.29
CA ASN A 203 -16.66 -5.17 26.84
C ASN A 203 -16.25 -3.89 27.56
N ALA A 204 -15.25 -3.21 27.01
CA ALA A 204 -14.82 -1.84 27.32
C ALA A 204 -14.83 -1.42 28.81
N GLU A 205 -13.68 -1.55 29.50
CA GLU A 205 -12.95 -0.40 30.08
C GLU A 205 -11.61 -0.79 30.76
N GLU A 206 -11.36 -2.06 31.08
CA GLU A 206 -10.07 -2.55 31.63
C GLU A 206 -9.58 -3.82 30.90
N GLY A 207 -8.30 -3.87 30.49
CA GLY A 207 -7.66 -5.14 30.08
C GLY A 207 -7.04 -5.26 28.68
N LEU A 208 -6.94 -4.19 27.87
CA LEU A 208 -6.04 -4.18 26.71
C LEU A 208 -4.63 -3.75 27.15
N ASP A 209 -3.62 -4.58 26.89
CA ASP A 209 -2.20 -4.37 27.24
C ASP A 209 -1.89 -4.09 28.74
N GLY A 210 -2.55 -4.83 29.64
CA GLY A 210 -2.50 -4.64 31.10
C GLY A 210 -1.12 -4.61 31.79
N ASP A 211 -0.06 -5.14 31.16
CA ASP A 211 1.32 -5.07 31.68
C ASP A 211 2.17 -3.95 31.03
N ARG A 212 1.68 -3.28 29.98
CA ARG A 212 2.42 -2.24 29.22
C ARG A 212 1.79 -0.84 29.29
N ALA A 213 0.52 -0.74 29.68
CA ALA A 213 -0.06 0.50 30.18
C ALA A 213 0.52 0.94 31.56
N VAL A 214 1.41 0.13 32.14
CA VAL A 214 2.05 0.36 33.45
C VAL A 214 3.28 1.27 33.30
N GLY A 215 3.05 2.57 33.16
CA GLY A 215 4.12 3.58 33.16
C GLY A 215 3.80 4.81 32.33
N ALA A 216 4.56 5.89 32.52
CA ALA A 216 4.47 7.06 31.66
C ALA A 216 4.93 6.73 30.24
N GLY A 217 4.13 7.10 29.23
CA GLY A 217 4.52 6.98 27.83
C GLY A 217 5.58 8.00 27.44
N SER A 218 6.31 7.74 26.36
CA SER A 218 7.33 8.67 25.82
C SER A 218 6.97 9.11 24.41
N LEU A 219 6.99 10.41 24.14
CA LEU A 219 6.75 11.00 22.82
C LEU A 219 7.99 11.80 22.39
N VAL A 220 8.73 11.34 21.39
CA VAL A 220 9.97 12.00 20.95
C VAL A 220 9.77 12.59 19.56
N GLU A 221 9.99 13.89 19.37
CA GLU A 221 9.94 14.52 18.04
C GLU A 221 11.35 14.72 17.46
N LEU A 222 11.59 14.14 16.28
CA LEU A 222 12.84 14.25 15.54
C LEU A 222 12.83 15.53 14.69
N GLY A 223 13.45 16.60 15.18
CA GLY A 223 13.46 17.91 14.51
C GLY A 223 12.23 18.72 14.89
N ALA A 224 12.14 19.08 16.17
CA ALA A 224 11.00 19.76 16.78
C ALA A 224 10.70 21.14 16.18
N GLY A 225 11.73 21.90 15.79
CA GLY A 225 11.59 23.25 15.26
C GLY A 225 10.73 24.15 16.17
N SER A 226 9.73 24.82 15.58
CA SER A 226 8.89 25.80 16.29
C SER A 226 7.65 25.23 17.01
N LEU A 227 7.44 23.91 17.01
CA LEU A 227 6.27 23.20 17.62
C LEU A 227 4.86 23.66 17.18
N LYS A 228 4.73 24.61 16.24
CA LYS A 228 3.44 25.18 15.79
C LYS A 228 2.43 24.16 15.27
N LYS A 229 2.91 23.03 14.75
CA LYS A 229 2.10 21.87 14.34
C LYS A 229 1.87 20.93 15.52
N THR A 230 2.94 20.51 16.19
CA THR A 230 2.95 19.55 17.29
C THR A 230 2.04 19.93 18.44
N ILE A 231 1.86 21.23 18.73
CA ILE A 231 0.96 21.73 19.77
C ILE A 231 -0.50 21.22 19.60
N HIS A 232 -0.95 20.94 18.38
CA HIS A 232 -2.28 20.35 18.15
C HIS A 232 -2.38 18.90 18.66
N LEU A 233 -1.30 18.12 18.52
CA LEU A 233 -1.19 16.78 19.09
C LEU A 233 -1.00 16.84 20.61
N LEU A 234 -0.12 17.72 21.12
CA LEU A 234 0.13 17.86 22.57
C LEU A 234 -1.15 18.25 23.34
N ARG A 235 -1.96 19.16 22.79
CA ARG A 235 -3.30 19.51 23.31
C ARG A 235 -4.29 18.36 23.33
N ALA A 236 -4.11 17.35 22.48
CA ALA A 236 -4.93 16.15 22.43
C ALA A 236 -4.46 15.08 23.44
N LEU A 237 -3.17 15.05 23.83
CA LEU A 237 -2.65 14.12 24.85
C LEU A 237 -3.37 14.24 26.21
N LYS A 238 -4.01 15.37 26.51
CA LYS A 238 -4.86 15.52 27.72
C LYS A 238 -6.01 14.51 27.80
N LEU A 239 -6.39 13.88 26.68
CA LEU A 239 -7.41 12.85 26.58
C LEU A 239 -6.95 11.50 27.14
N LEU A 240 -5.64 11.29 27.29
CA LEU A 240 -5.09 10.07 27.88
C LEU A 240 -5.51 9.91 29.35
N PRO A 241 -5.69 8.67 29.83
CA PRO A 241 -5.96 8.40 31.24
C PRO A 241 -4.83 8.92 32.13
N ALA A 242 -5.15 9.26 33.38
CA ALA A 242 -4.16 9.66 34.38
C ALA A 242 -3.46 8.42 34.98
N LEU A 243 -2.17 8.53 35.29
CA LEU A 243 -1.44 7.44 35.97
C LEU A 243 -1.88 7.31 37.44
N ALA A 244 -2.09 6.06 37.88
CA ALA A 244 -2.51 5.76 39.25
C ALA A 244 -1.52 6.20 40.34
N GLY A 245 -0.23 6.38 40.01
CA GLY A 245 0.81 6.85 40.93
C GLY A 245 1.03 8.36 40.97
N GLY A 246 0.32 9.13 40.14
CA GLY A 246 0.60 10.55 39.92
C GLY A 246 1.84 10.82 39.03
N GLY A 247 1.94 12.05 38.50
CA GLY A 247 2.92 12.44 37.50
C GLY A 247 2.38 12.41 36.06
N PRO A 248 3.21 12.75 35.05
CA PRO A 248 2.76 12.83 33.67
C PRO A 248 2.39 11.48 33.07
N SER A 249 1.22 11.40 32.42
CA SER A 249 0.84 10.27 31.57
C SER A 249 1.80 10.10 30.39
N VAL A 250 2.37 11.21 29.88
CA VAL A 250 3.36 11.20 28.79
C VAL A 250 4.49 12.19 29.08
N HIS A 251 5.72 11.76 28.82
CA HIS A 251 6.89 12.65 28.69
C HIS A 251 7.13 12.97 27.22
N TYR A 252 7.01 14.24 26.86
CA TYR A 252 7.37 14.77 25.54
C TYR A 252 8.85 15.17 25.52
N TYR A 253 9.55 14.83 24.44
CA TYR A 253 10.96 15.11 24.19
C TYR A 253 11.10 15.77 22.81
N ALA A 254 11.35 17.08 22.78
CA ALA A 254 11.72 17.78 21.55
C ALA A 254 13.21 17.56 21.27
N LEU A 255 13.57 16.90 20.17
CA LEU A 255 14.96 16.75 19.74
C LEU A 255 15.30 17.78 18.67
N ASP A 256 16.38 18.54 18.87
CA ASP A 256 16.84 19.55 17.92
C ASP A 256 18.35 19.85 18.02
N LEU A 257 18.89 20.50 16.99
CA LEU A 257 20.29 20.89 16.85
C LEU A 257 20.62 22.20 17.55
N ASP A 258 19.65 23.12 17.71
CA ASP A 258 19.83 24.40 18.38
C ASP A 258 19.29 24.38 19.81
N LYS A 259 20.20 24.50 20.78
CA LYS A 259 19.86 24.54 22.20
C LYS A 259 19.07 25.78 22.61
N ALA A 260 19.40 26.95 22.06
CA ALA A 260 18.77 28.22 22.44
C ALA A 260 17.31 28.26 21.96
N GLU A 261 17.08 27.84 20.72
CA GLU A 261 15.73 27.75 20.15
C GLU A 261 14.89 26.63 20.79
N LEU A 262 15.51 25.50 21.15
CA LEU A 262 14.87 24.44 21.94
C LEU A 262 14.45 24.95 23.33
N GLU A 263 15.34 25.61 24.07
CA GLU A 263 15.03 26.21 25.37
C GLU A 263 13.98 27.33 25.27
N ARG A 264 13.96 28.10 24.19
CA ARG A 264 12.96 29.16 23.93
C ARG A 264 11.59 28.52 23.65
N THR A 265 11.52 27.58 22.73
CA THR A 265 10.26 26.99 22.27
C THR A 265 9.58 26.16 23.36
N LEU A 266 10.35 25.47 24.23
CA LEU A 266 9.80 24.80 25.41
C LEU A 266 9.24 25.80 26.46
N ARG A 267 9.90 26.95 26.66
CA ARG A 267 9.39 28.03 27.54
C ARG A 267 8.08 28.60 27.01
N ASP A 268 8.03 28.92 25.71
CA ASP A 268 6.85 29.49 25.06
C ASP A 268 5.66 28.53 25.10
N LEU A 269 5.88 27.24 24.82
CA LEU A 269 4.87 26.18 24.94
C LEU A 269 4.32 26.08 26.37
N ARG A 270 5.20 26.04 27.38
CA ARG A 270 4.77 25.99 28.79
C ARG A 270 3.96 27.23 29.17
N GLN A 271 4.38 28.42 28.74
CA GLN A 271 3.67 29.67 29.03
C GLN A 271 2.25 29.71 28.41
N GLN A 272 2.06 29.05 27.27
CA GLN A 272 0.76 28.98 26.58
C GLN A 272 -0.18 27.92 27.13
N GLU A 273 0.33 26.74 27.51
CA GLU A 273 -0.49 25.54 27.75
C GLU A 273 -0.53 25.05 29.22
N ALA A 274 0.27 25.65 30.13
CA ALA A 274 0.26 25.31 31.55
C ALA A 274 -0.98 25.84 32.27
N THR A 275 -1.50 25.05 33.21
CA THR A 275 -2.66 25.37 34.05
C THR A 275 -2.24 25.76 35.47
N SER A 276 -3.19 26.14 36.32
CA SER A 276 -2.94 26.36 37.76
C SER A 276 -2.47 25.09 38.50
N ALA A 277 -2.72 23.90 37.95
CA ALA A 277 -2.23 22.63 38.51
C ALA A 277 -0.80 22.27 38.06
N ASP A 278 -0.22 23.02 37.12
CA ASP A 278 1.17 22.84 36.62
C ASP A 278 2.21 23.72 37.34
N GLN A 279 1.81 24.37 38.44
CA GLN A 279 2.67 25.30 39.18
C GLN A 279 3.96 24.63 39.65
N ASP A 280 5.09 25.32 39.46
CA ASP A 280 6.46 24.90 39.79
C ASP A 280 6.99 23.60 39.12
N ALA A 281 6.27 23.04 38.14
CA ALA A 281 6.70 21.88 37.34
C ALA A 281 6.89 22.19 35.84
N TRP A 282 7.75 21.44 35.15
CA TRP A 282 7.88 21.44 33.68
C TRP A 282 6.83 20.54 33.03
N THR A 283 5.56 20.86 33.27
CA THR A 283 4.39 20.14 32.74
C THR A 283 3.37 21.08 32.12
N ILE A 284 2.47 20.52 31.31
CA ILE A 284 1.27 21.19 30.79
C ILE A 284 0.03 20.29 30.96
N HIS A 285 -1.14 20.90 30.81
CA HIS A 285 -2.45 20.24 30.88
C HIS A 285 -2.76 19.52 32.20
N GLY A 286 -2.39 20.13 33.33
CA GLY A 286 -2.70 19.64 34.67
C GLY A 286 -1.81 18.47 35.08
N GLY A 287 -0.51 18.59 34.82
CA GLY A 287 0.51 17.58 35.12
C GLY A 287 0.60 16.45 34.10
N LYS A 288 -0.36 16.32 33.17
CA LYS A 288 -0.48 15.15 32.27
C LYS A 288 0.65 14.99 31.26
N VAL A 289 1.24 16.09 30.77
CA VAL A 289 2.33 16.04 29.79
C VAL A 289 3.56 16.72 30.38
N GLY A 290 4.66 15.97 30.56
CA GLY A 290 5.96 16.49 30.94
C GLY A 290 6.73 16.99 29.72
N LEU A 291 7.40 18.12 29.83
CA LEU A 291 8.16 18.73 28.73
C LEU A 291 9.67 18.52 28.94
N ASN A 292 10.37 18.04 27.91
CA ASN A 292 11.82 17.84 27.89
C ASN A 292 12.41 18.25 26.53
N GLY A 293 13.71 18.57 26.51
CA GLY A 293 14.47 18.78 25.28
C GLY A 293 15.67 17.82 25.19
N LEU A 294 16.03 17.39 23.98
CA LEU A 294 17.24 16.65 23.66
C LEU A 294 18.07 17.49 22.68
N TRP A 295 19.22 18.00 23.12
CA TRP A 295 20.14 18.73 22.25
C TRP A 295 21.12 17.73 21.60
N ALA A 296 20.84 17.36 20.36
CA ALA A 296 21.51 16.25 19.66
C ALA A 296 21.22 16.24 18.14
N THR A 297 22.05 15.51 17.38
CA THR A 297 21.65 15.03 16.05
C THR A 297 20.61 13.91 16.15
N TYR A 298 19.91 13.60 15.05
CA TYR A 298 19.01 12.44 14.99
C TYR A 298 19.71 11.15 15.44
N ASP A 299 20.89 10.83 14.89
CA ASP A 299 21.63 9.62 15.24
C ASP A 299 22.02 9.57 16.73
N ALA A 300 22.50 10.68 17.29
CA ALA A 300 22.93 10.73 18.69
C ALA A 300 21.74 10.58 19.67
N GLY A 301 20.61 11.21 19.35
CA GLY A 301 19.38 11.02 20.14
C GLY A 301 18.80 9.62 20.00
N LEU A 302 18.76 9.06 18.78
CA LEU A 302 18.27 7.70 18.54
C LEU A 302 19.16 6.62 19.21
N ASP A 303 20.48 6.81 19.25
CA ASP A 303 21.41 5.96 20.00
C ASP A 303 21.19 6.07 21.52
N PHE A 304 21.03 7.30 22.05
CA PHE A 304 20.66 7.53 23.46
C PHE A 304 19.34 6.84 23.83
N ILE A 305 18.31 6.98 22.99
CA ILE A 305 16.98 6.35 23.14
C ILE A 305 17.08 4.81 23.08
N GLY A 306 17.92 4.29 22.18
CA GLY A 306 18.17 2.85 22.02
C GLY A 306 18.90 2.22 23.20
N ARG A 307 19.84 2.95 23.81
CA ARG A 307 20.54 2.54 25.04
C ARG A 307 19.70 2.70 26.32
N GLY A 308 18.41 3.01 26.20
CA GLY A 308 17.51 3.20 27.34
C GLY A 308 17.72 4.51 28.09
N GLY A 309 18.17 5.56 27.41
CA GLY A 309 18.39 6.90 27.97
C GLY A 309 17.10 7.64 28.36
N LEU A 310 15.94 7.24 27.85
CA LEU A 310 14.62 7.73 28.26
C LEU A 310 14.18 7.14 29.61
N GLN A 311 14.99 7.31 30.65
CA GLN A 311 14.58 7.00 32.02
C GLN A 311 13.85 8.21 32.62
N GLY A 312 12.65 8.00 33.14
CA GLY A 312 11.90 9.05 33.82
C GLY A 312 12.67 9.59 35.04
N PRO A 313 12.54 10.88 35.38
CA PRO A 313 13.15 11.42 36.60
C PRO A 313 12.66 10.63 37.82
N SER A 314 13.59 10.13 38.64
CA SER A 314 13.25 9.35 39.83
C SER A 314 12.33 10.15 40.73
N THR A 315 11.11 9.65 40.93
CA THR A 315 10.23 10.15 42.00
C THR A 315 10.77 9.67 43.35
N ALA A 316 10.23 10.21 44.45
CA ALA A 316 10.52 9.69 45.80
C ALA A 316 10.06 8.23 46.02
N ALA A 317 9.27 7.66 45.09
CA ALA A 317 8.80 6.28 45.10
C ALA A 317 9.65 5.32 44.23
N GLY A 318 10.68 5.83 43.54
CA GLY A 318 11.57 5.06 42.67
C GLY A 318 11.51 5.46 41.19
N ALA A 319 12.24 4.73 40.36
CA ALA A 319 12.21 4.86 38.91
C ALA A 319 10.92 4.25 38.36
N GLN A 320 10.16 5.01 37.57
CA GLN A 320 9.04 4.44 36.81
C GLN A 320 9.58 3.63 35.62
N VAL A 321 8.89 2.53 35.30
CA VAL A 321 9.12 1.77 34.07
C VAL A 321 8.63 2.62 32.89
N GLU A 322 9.42 2.72 31.83
CA GLU A 322 9.04 3.44 30.62
C GLU A 322 7.92 2.69 29.89
N GLY A 323 6.74 3.33 29.80
CA GLY A 323 5.57 2.81 29.07
C GLY A 323 5.79 2.81 27.55
N GLN A 324 4.70 2.76 26.77
CA GLN A 324 4.80 2.75 25.31
C GLN A 324 5.48 4.03 24.77
N ARG A 325 6.35 3.87 23.77
CA ARG A 325 7.11 4.97 23.13
C ARG A 325 6.57 5.23 21.73
N CYS A 326 6.43 6.51 21.38
CA CYS A 326 6.12 7.00 20.04
C CYS A 326 7.22 7.95 19.55
N LEU A 327 7.74 7.72 18.36
CA LEU A 327 8.65 8.65 17.66
C LEU A 327 7.85 9.48 16.63
N LEU A 328 8.03 10.79 16.57
CA LEU A 328 7.40 11.67 15.58
C LEU A 328 8.43 12.10 14.55
N TRP A 329 8.09 11.98 13.27
CA TRP A 329 8.88 12.47 12.14
C TRP A 329 7.98 13.26 11.18
N LEU A 330 7.82 14.54 11.49
CA LEU A 330 6.85 15.46 10.89
C LEU A 330 7.45 16.31 9.76
N GLY A 331 6.61 17.05 9.03
CA GLY A 331 7.01 17.97 7.95
C GLY A 331 7.41 17.33 6.62
N SER A 332 7.16 16.04 6.42
CA SER A 332 7.69 15.22 5.33
C SER A 332 9.22 15.26 5.27
N SER A 333 9.87 15.32 6.43
CA SER A 333 11.34 15.31 6.58
C SER A 333 11.99 14.05 5.99
N ILE A 334 11.23 12.96 5.90
CA ILE A 334 11.54 11.76 5.11
C ILE A 334 11.87 12.07 3.64
N GLY A 335 11.23 13.10 3.07
CA GLY A 335 11.45 13.59 1.71
C GLY A 335 12.80 14.27 1.50
N ASN A 336 13.59 14.52 2.54
CA ASN A 336 14.97 15.02 2.39
C ASN A 336 15.98 13.88 2.14
N PHE A 337 15.52 12.63 2.16
CA PHE A 337 16.30 11.43 1.92
C PHE A 337 15.89 10.79 0.60
N ASP A 338 16.86 10.25 -0.15
CA ASP A 338 16.52 9.30 -1.21
C ASP A 338 15.85 8.05 -0.63
N ARG A 339 15.16 7.28 -1.49
CA ARG A 339 14.30 6.17 -1.06
C ARG A 339 15.07 5.10 -0.29
N LYS A 340 16.35 4.89 -0.64
CA LYS A 340 17.23 3.95 0.03
C LYS A 340 17.63 4.45 1.41
N SER A 341 18.09 5.70 1.49
CA SER A 341 18.54 6.34 2.72
C SER A 341 17.39 6.47 3.73
N ALA A 342 16.18 6.78 3.26
CA ALA A 342 14.97 6.78 4.08
C ALA A 342 14.66 5.38 4.63
N ALA A 343 14.74 4.34 3.80
CA ALA A 343 14.47 2.95 4.20
C ALA A 343 15.53 2.44 5.18
N GLU A 344 16.81 2.76 4.98
CA GLU A 344 17.92 2.43 5.87
C GLU A 344 17.82 3.18 7.20
N PHE A 345 17.45 4.46 7.20
CA PHE A 345 17.20 5.24 8.42
C PHE A 345 16.05 4.65 9.25
N LEU A 346 14.92 4.31 8.63
CA LEU A 346 13.80 3.66 9.32
C LEU A 346 14.17 2.25 9.81
N ALA A 347 14.86 1.44 9.01
CA ALA A 347 15.32 0.11 9.42
C ALA A 347 16.30 0.16 10.60
N LYS A 348 17.19 1.16 10.62
CA LYS A 348 18.09 1.44 11.75
C LYS A 348 17.30 1.86 12.99
N THR A 349 16.42 2.85 12.86
CA THR A 349 15.57 3.38 13.94
C THR A 349 14.71 2.27 14.57
N ALA A 350 14.05 1.47 13.73
CA ALA A 350 13.27 0.32 14.18
C ALA A 350 14.15 -0.71 14.90
N ARG A 351 15.32 -1.05 14.37
CA ARG A 351 16.23 -2.03 15.00
C ARG A 351 16.77 -1.55 16.35
N GLU A 352 17.30 -0.33 16.40
CA GLU A 352 18.15 0.18 17.49
C GLU A 352 17.40 1.00 18.54
N SER A 353 16.31 1.70 18.16
CA SER A 353 15.66 2.72 19.02
C SER A 353 14.20 2.42 19.39
N MET A 354 13.62 1.33 18.85
CA MET A 354 12.24 0.90 19.13
C MET A 354 12.20 -0.51 19.74
N ARG A 355 11.27 -0.74 20.66
CA ARG A 355 10.92 -2.07 21.22
C ARG A 355 9.68 -2.62 20.51
N PRO A 356 9.41 -3.93 20.51
CA PRO A 356 8.16 -4.47 19.98
C PRO A 356 6.93 -3.81 20.62
N GLY A 357 6.02 -3.25 19.83
CA GLY A 357 4.87 -2.45 20.25
C GLY A 357 5.12 -0.94 20.37
N ASP A 358 6.37 -0.46 20.26
CA ASP A 358 6.62 0.99 20.12
C ASP A 358 6.20 1.47 18.72
N THR A 359 5.80 2.74 18.64
CA THR A 359 5.20 3.35 17.46
C THR A 359 6.06 4.45 16.85
N MET A 360 5.78 4.78 15.59
CA MET A 360 6.33 5.95 14.91
C MET A 360 5.24 6.61 14.05
N LEU A 361 5.13 7.93 14.15
CA LEU A 361 4.22 8.74 13.36
C LEU A 361 5.02 9.46 12.27
N ILE A 362 4.80 9.08 11.01
CA ILE A 362 5.60 9.52 9.86
C ILE A 362 4.71 10.32 8.92
N SER A 363 5.09 11.57 8.70
CA SER A 363 4.48 12.45 7.69
C SER A 363 5.07 12.18 6.30
N VAL A 364 4.23 12.14 5.26
CA VAL A 364 4.64 11.83 3.88
C VAL A 364 3.89 12.73 2.91
N ASP A 365 4.62 13.56 2.18
CA ASP A 365 4.09 14.29 1.02
C ASP A 365 3.98 13.34 -0.19
N ARG A 366 2.79 13.25 -0.80
CA ARG A 366 2.56 12.30 -1.88
C ARG A 366 3.14 12.77 -3.21
N ARG A 367 3.28 11.84 -4.16
CA ARG A 367 3.44 12.17 -5.59
C ARG A 367 2.17 12.88 -6.11
N ASN A 368 2.15 14.19 -5.91
CA ASN A 368 1.12 15.11 -6.35
C ASN A 368 1.31 15.52 -7.82
N LYS A 369 0.33 16.25 -8.38
CA LYS A 369 0.41 16.75 -9.77
C LYS A 369 1.67 17.62 -9.93
N PRO A 370 2.46 17.44 -11.02
CA PRO A 370 3.69 18.19 -11.24
C PRO A 370 3.56 19.71 -11.10
N ALA A 371 2.45 20.29 -11.57
CA ALA A 371 2.19 21.73 -11.47
C ALA A 371 1.97 22.21 -10.03
N ASP A 372 1.28 21.43 -9.20
CA ASP A 372 1.00 21.78 -7.80
C ASP A 372 2.28 21.71 -6.96
N VAL A 373 3.16 20.74 -7.24
CA VAL A 373 4.49 20.67 -6.59
C VAL A 373 5.39 21.81 -7.07
N ALA A 374 5.44 22.09 -8.38
CA ALA A 374 6.23 23.21 -8.90
C ALA A 374 5.80 24.55 -8.30
N LEU A 375 4.48 24.78 -8.14
CA LEU A 375 3.94 26.00 -7.53
C LEU A 375 4.34 26.14 -6.04
N ALA A 376 4.40 25.05 -5.30
CA ALA A 376 4.80 25.07 -3.88
C ALA A 376 6.27 25.49 -3.70
N TYR A 377 7.17 25.05 -4.59
CA TYR A 377 8.61 25.31 -4.48
C TYR A 377 9.10 26.47 -5.37
N ASN A 378 8.26 27.03 -6.24
CA ASN A 378 8.57 28.21 -7.05
C ASN A 378 7.35 29.14 -7.10
N ASP A 379 7.03 29.72 -5.94
CA ASP A 379 5.83 30.52 -5.73
C ASP A 379 5.91 31.88 -6.46
N PRO A 380 4.79 32.44 -6.96
CA PRO A 380 4.82 33.71 -7.71
C PRO A 380 5.20 34.93 -6.89
N ALA A 381 5.07 34.88 -5.56
CA ALA A 381 5.53 35.95 -4.66
C ALA A 381 7.06 35.90 -4.47
N GLY A 382 7.68 34.76 -4.74
CA GLY A 382 9.11 34.50 -4.63
C GLY A 382 9.60 34.24 -3.20
N LEU A 383 8.72 33.79 -2.31
CA LEU A 383 9.07 33.45 -0.92
C LEU A 383 10.07 32.30 -0.84
N THR A 384 9.89 31.22 -1.62
CA THR A 384 10.84 30.10 -1.69
C THR A 384 12.16 30.55 -2.31
N ARG A 385 12.11 31.36 -3.38
CA ARG A 385 13.32 31.96 -3.97
C ARG A 385 14.09 32.78 -2.93
N ASP A 386 13.42 33.65 -2.19
CA ASP A 386 14.08 34.54 -1.23
C ASP A 386 14.61 33.75 -0.02
N PHE A 387 13.90 32.71 0.43
CA PHE A 387 14.36 31.74 1.44
C PHE A 387 15.63 30.99 1.00
N ILE A 388 15.62 30.39 -0.19
CA ILE A 388 16.78 29.67 -0.74
C ILE A 388 17.95 30.63 -0.94
N MET A 389 17.73 31.81 -1.54
CA MET A 389 18.83 32.78 -1.80
C MET A 389 19.46 33.35 -0.52
N ASN A 390 18.72 33.46 0.59
CA ASN A 390 19.28 33.80 1.91
C ASN A 390 20.34 32.78 2.38
N GLY A 391 20.22 31.50 1.98
CA GLY A 391 21.20 30.46 2.26
C GLY A 391 22.62 30.82 1.77
N LEU A 392 22.75 31.47 0.61
CA LEU A 392 24.06 31.94 0.13
C LEU A 392 24.64 33.08 0.97
N ASP A 393 23.80 33.97 1.50
CA ASP A 393 24.23 35.05 2.38
C ASP A 393 24.67 34.48 3.75
N HIS A 394 24.01 33.43 4.25
CA HIS A 394 24.43 32.70 5.46
C HIS A 394 25.73 31.90 5.22
N ALA A 395 25.83 31.19 4.10
CA ALA A 395 27.07 30.51 3.71
C ALA A 395 28.25 31.50 3.59
N ASP A 396 28.02 32.72 3.06
CA ASP A 396 29.04 33.77 3.07
C ASP A 396 29.47 34.13 4.49
N ARG A 397 28.52 34.35 5.42
CA ARG A 397 28.82 34.63 6.84
C ARG A 397 29.70 33.53 7.46
N ALA A 398 29.32 32.26 7.31
CA ALA A 398 30.09 31.12 7.80
C ALA A 398 31.50 31.02 7.16
N LEU A 399 31.65 31.46 5.91
CA LEU A 399 32.96 31.54 5.22
C LEU A 399 33.78 32.79 5.58
N GLY A 400 33.20 33.82 6.22
CA GLY A 400 33.89 35.03 6.70
C GLY A 400 33.40 36.35 6.09
N GLY A 401 32.23 36.36 5.45
CA GLY A 401 31.49 37.56 5.03
C GLY A 401 32.02 38.29 3.79
N LYS A 402 32.84 37.61 2.96
CA LYS A 402 33.52 38.18 1.76
C LYS A 402 33.83 37.14 0.67
N ALA A 403 33.31 35.93 0.76
CA ALA A 403 33.64 34.79 -0.10
C ALA A 403 32.59 34.56 -1.21
N ILE A 404 31.30 34.75 -0.89
CA ILE A 404 30.15 34.50 -1.79
C ILE A 404 29.37 35.81 -1.97
N ASN A 405 28.86 36.05 -3.19
CA ASN A 405 27.96 37.16 -3.48
C ASN A 405 26.68 36.61 -4.13
N SER A 406 25.62 36.49 -3.33
CA SER A 406 24.32 35.91 -3.71
C SER A 406 23.72 36.51 -4.98
N ARG A 407 23.92 37.82 -5.24
CA ARG A 407 23.39 38.51 -6.44
C ARG A 407 23.88 37.91 -7.76
N LYS A 408 25.04 37.26 -7.74
CA LYS A 408 25.67 36.61 -8.89
C LYS A 408 25.15 35.21 -9.17
N PHE A 409 24.28 34.70 -8.30
CA PHE A 409 23.55 33.45 -8.47
C PHE A 409 22.06 33.74 -8.69
N GLU A 410 21.32 32.75 -9.16
CA GLU A 410 19.86 32.69 -9.15
C GLU A 410 19.41 31.32 -8.64
N TYR A 411 18.22 31.31 -8.05
CA TYR A 411 17.45 30.10 -7.83
C TYR A 411 17.10 29.48 -9.17
N PHE A 412 17.32 28.17 -9.30
CA PHE A 412 16.95 27.38 -10.45
C PHE A 412 16.47 26.02 -9.96
N ASP A 413 15.35 25.54 -10.48
CA ASP A 413 14.66 24.38 -9.94
C ASP A 413 14.03 23.51 -11.01
N ARG A 414 13.59 22.31 -10.62
CA ARG A 414 12.63 21.51 -11.38
C ARG A 414 11.85 20.55 -10.49
N TYR A 415 10.69 20.12 -10.99
CA TYR A 415 10.06 18.88 -10.53
C TYR A 415 10.42 17.73 -11.48
N ASN A 416 11.18 16.76 -10.97
CA ASN A 416 11.48 15.52 -11.68
C ASN A 416 10.33 14.53 -11.46
N ALA A 417 9.33 14.57 -12.34
CA ALA A 417 8.12 13.75 -12.23
C ALA A 417 8.39 12.22 -12.26
N ARG A 418 9.49 11.80 -12.90
CA ARG A 418 9.88 10.38 -12.98
C ARG A 418 10.38 9.89 -11.62
N GLU A 419 11.38 10.57 -11.06
CA GLU A 419 11.93 10.21 -9.74
C GLU A 419 11.05 10.73 -8.58
N GLY A 420 9.94 11.42 -8.88
CA GLY A 420 8.97 11.92 -7.91
C GLY A 420 9.62 12.83 -6.89
N ARG A 421 10.37 13.85 -7.32
CA ARG A 421 11.03 14.80 -6.41
C ARG A 421 11.12 16.20 -6.99
N HIS A 422 11.06 17.20 -6.11
CA HIS A 422 11.51 18.55 -6.43
C HIS A 422 13.04 18.63 -6.23
N GLU A 423 13.72 19.44 -7.04
CA GLU A 423 15.18 19.63 -7.00
C GLU A 423 15.50 21.13 -7.08
N SER A 424 16.25 21.64 -6.10
CA SER A 424 16.63 23.06 -5.96
C SER A 424 18.13 23.28 -6.16
N TYR A 425 18.49 24.30 -6.94
CA TYR A 425 19.87 24.64 -7.28
C TYR A 425 20.14 26.15 -7.20
N TYR A 426 21.40 26.49 -6.96
CA TYR A 426 21.95 27.81 -7.28
C TYR A 426 22.65 27.74 -8.64
N ARG A 427 22.24 28.58 -9.59
CA ARG A 427 22.91 28.72 -10.89
C ARG A 427 23.77 29.97 -10.94
N ALA A 428 25.04 29.84 -11.31
CA ALA A 428 25.95 30.97 -11.46
C ALA A 428 25.64 31.79 -12.74
N LYS A 429 25.37 33.09 -12.60
CA LYS A 429 25.08 34.00 -13.75
C LYS A 429 26.32 34.39 -14.54
N GLU A 430 27.47 34.34 -13.88
CA GLU A 430 28.82 34.64 -14.38
C GLU A 430 29.84 33.78 -13.61
N ALA A 431 31.01 33.54 -14.19
CA ALA A 431 32.04 32.72 -13.56
C ALA A 431 32.58 33.36 -12.26
N GLN A 432 32.67 32.59 -11.19
CA GLN A 432 33.14 33.02 -9.87
C GLN A 432 34.47 32.38 -9.48
N GLU A 433 35.22 33.12 -8.67
CA GLU A 433 36.38 32.63 -7.95
C GLU A 433 36.14 32.89 -6.45
N ILE A 434 35.70 31.86 -5.72
CA ILE A 434 35.44 31.93 -4.27
C ILE A 434 36.79 31.78 -3.55
N ARG A 435 37.14 32.78 -2.74
CA ARG A 435 38.34 32.78 -1.90
C ARG A 435 37.95 32.65 -0.44
N VAL A 436 38.10 31.45 0.10
CA VAL A 436 37.81 31.16 1.51
C VAL A 436 39.07 31.41 2.36
N PRO A 437 39.00 32.21 3.44
CA PRO A 437 40.10 32.35 4.38
C PRO A 437 40.57 30.99 4.91
N GLY A 438 41.88 30.72 4.80
CA GLY A 438 42.50 29.46 5.21
C GLY A 438 42.70 28.42 4.10
N LEU A 439 42.05 28.56 2.94
CA LEU A 439 42.36 27.74 1.76
C LEU A 439 43.46 28.38 0.91
N THR A 440 44.40 27.56 0.43
CA THR A 440 45.52 27.99 -0.44
C THR A 440 45.10 28.18 -1.90
N GLU A 441 44.13 27.39 -2.37
CA GLU A 441 43.56 27.47 -3.71
C GLU A 441 42.15 28.05 -3.67
N SER A 442 41.80 28.81 -4.72
CA SER A 442 40.46 29.35 -4.87
C SER A 442 39.52 28.38 -5.58
N ILE A 443 38.27 28.34 -5.11
CA ILE A 443 37.25 27.46 -5.68
C ILE A 443 36.64 28.15 -6.90
N LYS A 444 36.74 27.52 -8.06
CA LYS A 444 36.19 28.04 -9.32
C LYS A 444 34.78 27.52 -9.54
N ILE A 445 33.90 28.41 -10.01
CA ILE A 445 32.55 28.10 -10.45
C ILE A 445 32.37 28.70 -11.84
N GLU A 446 31.99 27.90 -12.82
CA GLU A 446 31.81 28.35 -14.20
C GLU A 446 30.46 29.06 -14.40
N LYS A 447 30.34 29.88 -15.45
CA LYS A 447 29.05 30.51 -15.79
C LYS A 447 28.05 29.42 -16.20
N GLY A 448 26.90 29.40 -15.53
CA GLY A 448 25.85 28.40 -15.72
C GLY A 448 26.03 27.13 -14.88
N GLU A 449 27.15 26.98 -14.14
CA GLU A 449 27.34 25.84 -13.24
C GLU A 449 26.28 25.84 -12.13
N LEU A 450 25.80 24.64 -11.80
CA LEU A 450 24.83 24.39 -10.74
C LEU A 450 25.51 23.93 -9.46
N ILE A 451 25.08 24.51 -8.35
CA ILE A 451 25.33 24.01 -7.00
C ILE A 451 24.01 23.42 -6.51
N HIS A 452 23.97 22.13 -6.20
CA HIS A 452 22.77 21.50 -5.64
C HIS A 452 22.56 21.97 -4.19
N MET A 453 21.33 22.39 -3.90
CA MET A 453 20.91 22.80 -2.56
C MET A 453 20.17 21.65 -1.87
N GLU A 454 18.99 21.30 -2.37
CA GLU A 454 18.11 20.30 -1.75
C GLU A 454 17.34 19.51 -2.82
N ALA A 455 16.90 18.31 -2.43
CA ALA A 455 15.91 17.54 -3.16
C ALA A 455 14.80 17.15 -2.19
N SER A 456 13.54 17.38 -2.58
CA SER A 456 12.37 17.00 -1.79
C SER A 456 11.61 15.88 -2.50
N TYR A 457 11.88 14.65 -2.08
CA TYR A 457 11.25 13.42 -2.53
C TYR A 457 9.79 13.33 -2.08
N LYS A 458 8.98 12.81 -3.00
CA LYS A 458 7.54 12.59 -2.91
C LYS A 458 7.30 11.10 -3.13
N PHE A 459 6.42 10.50 -2.32
CA PHE A 459 6.23 9.05 -2.31
C PHE A 459 4.82 8.68 -2.77
N GLY A 460 4.71 7.66 -3.63
CA GLY A 460 3.44 6.98 -3.89
C GLY A 460 3.07 6.06 -2.72
N GLU A 461 1.81 5.60 -2.67
CA GLU A 461 1.34 4.67 -1.63
C GLU A 461 2.13 3.35 -1.67
N ARG A 462 2.38 2.81 -2.88
CA ARG A 462 3.20 1.61 -3.07
C ARG A 462 4.64 1.80 -2.58
N GLU A 463 5.26 2.94 -2.89
CA GLU A 463 6.63 3.25 -2.46
C GLU A 463 6.70 3.34 -0.93
N THR A 464 5.71 3.97 -0.30
CA THR A 464 5.60 4.13 1.15
C THR A 464 5.39 2.79 1.85
N LEU A 465 4.52 1.92 1.32
CA LEU A 465 4.31 0.57 1.85
C LEU A 465 5.55 -0.32 1.72
N ASN A 466 6.27 -0.23 0.60
CA ASN A 466 7.56 -0.92 0.41
C ASN A 466 8.63 -0.44 1.40
N LEU A 467 8.67 0.86 1.66
CA LEU A 467 9.63 1.48 2.59
C LEU A 467 9.43 0.97 4.02
N PHE A 468 8.18 0.90 4.49
CA PHE A 468 7.86 0.37 5.82
C PHE A 468 8.10 -1.15 5.90
N ASP A 469 7.78 -1.91 4.84
CA ASP A 469 8.07 -3.34 4.75
C ASP A 469 9.58 -3.64 4.86
N TYR A 470 10.41 -2.88 4.14
CA TYR A 470 11.88 -2.97 4.22
C TYR A 470 12.39 -2.65 5.63
N ALA A 471 11.81 -1.62 6.28
CA ALA A 471 12.16 -1.23 7.63
C ALA A 471 11.72 -2.23 8.72
N GLY A 472 10.90 -3.23 8.37
CA GLY A 472 10.29 -4.16 9.33
C GLY A 472 9.24 -3.50 10.22
N LEU A 473 8.54 -2.50 9.69
CA LEU A 473 7.50 -1.72 10.37
C LEU A 473 6.12 -2.09 9.83
N ARG A 474 5.16 -2.37 10.73
CA ARG A 474 3.77 -2.66 10.37
C ARG A 474 2.97 -1.36 10.36
N VAL A 475 2.20 -1.11 9.30
CA VAL A 475 1.22 -0.02 9.28
C VAL A 475 0.07 -0.35 10.24
N VAL A 476 -0.18 0.55 11.19
CA VAL A 476 -1.35 0.51 12.07
C VAL A 476 -2.48 1.34 11.48
N GLN A 477 -2.18 2.56 11.00
CA GLN A 477 -3.19 3.53 10.59
C GLN A 477 -2.60 4.58 9.64
N ARG A 478 -3.45 5.18 8.80
CA ARG A 478 -3.11 6.32 7.93
C ARG A 478 -4.16 7.41 8.07
N TRP A 479 -3.77 8.68 8.08
CA TRP A 479 -4.67 9.81 7.90
C TRP A 479 -4.23 10.60 6.68
N SER A 480 -5.19 11.12 5.93
CA SER A 480 -4.95 11.87 4.70
C SER A 480 -5.65 13.22 4.81
N ASP A 481 -5.13 14.26 4.18
CA ASP A 481 -5.83 15.55 4.10
C ASP A 481 -7.06 15.46 3.19
N LYS A 482 -7.96 16.45 3.23
CA LYS A 482 -9.23 16.44 2.46
C LYS A 482 -9.06 16.42 0.94
N THR A 483 -7.85 16.71 0.44
CA THR A 483 -7.51 16.65 -0.99
C THR A 483 -6.63 15.45 -1.36
N ASP A 484 -6.35 14.55 -0.42
CA ASP A 484 -5.61 13.29 -0.61
C ASP A 484 -4.17 13.50 -1.16
N ARG A 485 -3.56 14.64 -0.83
CA ARG A 485 -2.23 15.09 -1.27
C ARG A 485 -1.12 14.77 -0.26
N TYR A 486 -1.47 14.60 1.00
CA TYR A 486 -0.51 14.45 2.10
C TYR A 486 -1.03 13.43 3.10
N ASP A 487 -0.14 12.59 3.64
CA ASP A 487 -0.46 11.59 4.64
C ASP A 487 0.31 11.77 5.95
N ILE A 488 -0.31 11.31 7.04
CA ILE A 488 0.36 10.93 8.27
C ILE A 488 0.12 9.43 8.49
N TRP A 489 1.19 8.66 8.68
CA TRP A 489 1.15 7.22 8.89
C TRP A 489 1.54 6.89 10.33
N LEU A 490 0.73 6.11 11.03
CA LEU A 490 1.12 5.44 12.27
C LEU A 490 1.62 4.04 11.91
N VAL A 491 2.89 3.79 12.20
CA VAL A 491 3.52 2.47 12.09
C VAL A 491 3.97 1.99 13.47
N GLU A 492 4.11 0.69 13.63
CA GLU A 492 4.67 0.06 14.84
C GLU A 492 5.83 -0.86 14.48
N LYS A 493 6.71 -1.12 15.46
CA LYS A 493 7.62 -2.26 15.40
C LYS A 493 6.88 -3.49 15.93
N PRO A 494 6.47 -4.47 15.10
CA PRO A 494 5.82 -5.68 15.59
C PRO A 494 6.82 -6.61 16.31
N SER A 495 6.31 -7.62 17.02
CA SER A 495 7.15 -8.69 17.60
C SER A 495 7.88 -9.55 16.56
N PHE A 496 7.34 -9.64 15.35
CA PHE A 496 7.94 -10.27 14.17
C PHE A 496 7.38 -9.60 12.90
N HIS A 497 8.11 -9.62 11.78
CA HIS A 497 7.65 -9.05 10.51
C HIS A 497 7.97 -9.98 9.34
N PHE A 498 6.93 -10.43 8.62
CA PHE A 498 7.10 -11.11 7.34
C PHE A 498 7.15 -10.07 6.23
N SER A 499 8.30 -9.97 5.54
CA SER A 499 8.46 -9.03 4.44
C SER A 499 7.75 -9.51 3.17
N ASN A 500 7.03 -8.60 2.52
CA ASN A 500 6.48 -8.83 1.17
C ASN A 500 7.56 -8.67 0.08
N SER A 501 8.57 -7.83 0.30
CA SER A 501 9.57 -7.46 -0.71
C SER A 501 10.74 -8.45 -0.86
N GLY A 502 11.01 -9.30 0.13
CA GLY A 502 12.10 -10.30 0.07
C GLY A 502 13.51 -9.70 0.03
N VAL A 503 13.66 -8.40 0.31
CA VAL A 503 14.95 -7.70 0.31
C VAL A 503 15.63 -7.87 1.67
N ASP A 504 16.85 -8.42 1.66
CA ASP A 504 17.66 -8.49 2.88
C ASP A 504 18.47 -7.22 3.13
N VAL A 505 18.24 -6.61 4.30
CA VAL A 505 18.84 -5.36 4.77
C VAL A 505 20.32 -5.58 5.17
N VAL A 506 20.66 -6.78 5.63
CA VAL A 506 21.99 -7.08 6.21
C VAL A 506 23.04 -7.35 5.11
N SER A 507 22.65 -8.03 4.02
CA SER A 507 23.53 -8.27 2.87
C SER A 507 24.01 -6.99 2.17
N LEU A 508 23.27 -5.87 2.23
CA LEU A 508 23.71 -4.60 1.63
C LEU A 508 24.71 -3.88 2.54
N ALA A 509 24.42 -3.76 3.84
CA ALA A 509 25.30 -3.09 4.80
C ALA A 509 26.71 -3.72 4.86
N SER A 510 26.80 -5.04 4.65
CA SER A 510 28.06 -5.78 4.58
C SER A 510 28.79 -5.71 3.24
N LYS A 511 28.10 -5.40 2.12
CA LYS A 511 28.74 -5.19 0.80
C LYS A 511 29.24 -3.76 0.62
N VAL A 512 28.57 -2.76 1.20
CA VAL A 512 29.00 -1.35 1.14
C VAL A 512 30.39 -1.12 1.79
N SER A 513 30.77 -1.90 2.81
CA SER A 513 32.09 -1.79 3.43
C SER A 513 33.24 -2.36 2.59
N SER A 514 32.96 -3.16 1.55
CA SER A 514 33.97 -3.70 0.62
C SER A 514 33.94 -3.04 -0.76
N GLU A 515 32.76 -2.71 -1.30
CA GLU A 515 32.61 -2.10 -2.63
C GLU A 515 33.00 -0.62 -2.69
N ALA A 516 33.11 0.08 -1.55
CA ALA A 516 33.63 1.45 -1.46
C ALA A 516 35.10 1.62 -1.95
N SER A 517 35.75 0.53 -2.40
CA SER A 517 37.16 0.50 -2.80
C SER A 517 37.44 0.29 -4.30
N GLN A 518 36.43 -0.01 -5.16
CA GLN A 518 36.69 -0.41 -6.57
C GLN A 518 35.78 0.17 -7.66
N ALA A 519 35.10 1.31 -7.44
CA ALA A 519 34.37 2.02 -8.50
C ALA A 519 35.21 3.15 -9.15
N GLN A 520 36.12 2.80 -10.08
CA GLN A 520 36.78 3.82 -10.93
C GLN A 520 35.86 4.28 -12.07
N GLY A 521 34.97 5.22 -11.75
CA GLY A 521 34.16 5.97 -12.71
C GLY A 521 33.84 7.36 -12.15
N ALA A 522 34.15 8.43 -12.89
CA ALA A 522 34.11 9.81 -12.37
C ALA A 522 32.70 10.43 -12.25
N THR A 523 31.65 9.62 -12.42
CA THR A 523 30.24 10.04 -12.52
C THR A 523 29.40 9.19 -11.58
N LYS A 524 28.53 9.83 -10.79
CA LYS A 524 27.48 9.22 -9.97
C LYS A 524 26.13 9.48 -10.62
N ILE A 525 25.28 8.47 -10.67
CA ILE A 525 23.87 8.61 -11.06
C ILE A 525 23.06 8.76 -9.77
N ASP A 526 22.22 9.78 -9.69
CA ASP A 526 21.21 9.94 -8.65
C ASP A 526 19.81 9.85 -9.27
N ASP A 527 19.37 8.62 -9.50
CA ASP A 527 18.01 8.26 -9.93
C ASP A 527 17.00 8.22 -8.77
N GLY A 528 17.35 8.72 -7.58
CA GLY A 528 16.51 8.60 -6.38
C GLY A 528 16.41 7.18 -5.81
N TRP A 529 17.09 6.22 -6.43
CA TRP A 529 17.24 4.83 -6.00
C TRP A 529 18.69 4.45 -5.69
N GLY A 530 19.63 5.39 -5.85
CA GLY A 530 21.01 5.30 -5.35
C GLY A 530 21.77 4.08 -5.88
N GLY A 531 21.56 3.72 -7.15
CA GLY A 531 22.14 2.52 -7.78
C GLY A 531 21.70 1.18 -7.17
N SER A 532 20.74 1.21 -6.23
CA SER A 532 20.27 0.03 -5.49
C SER A 532 18.93 -0.50 -5.97
N ASN A 533 18.27 0.16 -6.92
CA ASN A 533 17.07 -0.32 -7.60
C ASN A 533 16.03 -0.94 -6.64
N LEU A 534 15.75 -0.36 -5.47
CA LEU A 534 15.06 -1.10 -4.39
C LEU A 534 13.68 -1.67 -4.77
N ASP A 535 12.84 -0.94 -5.52
CA ASP A 535 11.57 -1.50 -6.02
C ASP A 535 11.82 -2.57 -7.10
N GLU A 536 12.86 -2.44 -7.92
CA GLU A 536 13.34 -3.48 -8.84
C GLU A 536 13.99 -4.68 -8.12
N MET A 537 14.53 -4.52 -6.91
CA MET A 537 15.10 -5.57 -6.06
C MET A 537 14.02 -6.29 -5.26
N ALA A 538 12.97 -5.57 -4.86
CA ALA A 538 11.73 -6.17 -4.37
C ALA A 538 11.05 -6.98 -5.48
N GLN A 539 10.97 -6.44 -6.70
CA GLN A 539 10.38 -7.11 -7.86
C GLN A 539 11.26 -8.20 -8.49
N LYS A 540 12.58 -8.21 -8.24
CA LYS A 540 13.49 -9.27 -8.69
C LYS A 540 13.33 -10.50 -7.82
N ALA A 541 12.32 -11.30 -8.18
CA ALA A 541 12.07 -12.69 -7.77
C ALA A 541 12.32 -13.00 -6.29
N ALA A 542 11.26 -13.39 -5.58
CA ALA A 542 11.41 -14.05 -4.29
C ALA A 542 12.53 -15.09 -4.34
N LEU A 543 13.28 -15.22 -3.24
CA LEU A 543 14.27 -16.27 -3.03
C LEU A 543 13.56 -17.63 -2.86
N LEU A 544 12.94 -18.08 -3.96
CA LEU A 544 12.50 -19.44 -4.17
C LEU A 544 13.77 -20.30 -4.17
N GLY A 545 13.84 -21.23 -3.23
CA GLY A 545 15.05 -22.01 -2.95
C GLY A 545 15.35 -22.12 -1.45
N LEU A 546 16.64 -22.21 -1.11
CA LEU A 546 17.13 -22.33 0.27
C LEU A 546 16.71 -21.12 1.12
N PRO A 547 16.01 -21.29 2.26
CA PRO A 547 15.71 -20.20 3.18
C PRO A 547 16.98 -19.69 3.89
N SER A 548 16.95 -18.43 4.33
CA SER A 548 18.01 -17.83 5.14
C SER A 548 17.80 -18.06 6.64
N LEU A 549 18.85 -17.87 7.45
CA LEU A 549 18.74 -17.85 8.91
C LEU A 549 17.81 -16.74 9.43
N ARG A 550 17.58 -15.67 8.65
CA ARG A 550 16.61 -14.62 8.99
C ARG A 550 15.18 -15.11 8.82
N ASP A 551 14.90 -15.88 7.76
CA ASP A 551 13.57 -16.48 7.53
C ASP A 551 13.22 -17.47 8.65
N TRP A 552 14.17 -18.32 9.02
CA TRP A 552 14.07 -19.19 10.19
C TRP A 552 13.77 -18.40 11.47
N LYS A 553 14.52 -17.32 11.73
CA LYS A 553 14.28 -16.48 12.92
C LYS A 553 12.88 -15.86 12.91
N THR A 554 12.43 -15.29 11.79
CA THR A 554 11.08 -14.69 11.67
C THR A 554 9.99 -15.71 11.96
N VAL A 555 10.11 -16.92 11.41
CA VAL A 555 9.15 -18.01 11.64
C VAL A 555 9.17 -18.49 13.09
N TRP A 556 10.35 -18.59 13.72
CA TRP A 556 10.46 -18.94 15.15
C TRP A 556 9.94 -17.83 16.07
N ASP A 557 10.18 -16.55 15.76
CA ASP A 557 9.64 -15.41 16.49
C ASP A 557 8.10 -15.39 16.40
N ALA A 558 7.53 -15.64 15.22
CA ALA A 558 6.09 -15.75 15.00
C ALA A 558 5.48 -16.93 15.76
N TRP A 559 6.12 -18.11 15.67
CA TRP A 559 5.71 -19.30 16.42
C TRP A 559 5.72 -19.07 17.93
N ASN A 560 6.77 -18.43 18.45
CA ASN A 560 6.90 -18.12 19.87
C ASN A 560 5.92 -17.02 20.32
N CYS A 561 5.62 -16.02 19.49
CA CYS A 561 4.58 -15.03 19.78
C CYS A 561 3.23 -15.72 19.98
N VAL A 562 2.80 -16.57 19.05
CA VAL A 562 1.54 -17.31 19.17
C VAL A 562 1.56 -18.26 20.36
N THR A 563 2.55 -19.16 20.44
CA THR A 563 2.54 -20.23 21.45
C THR A 563 2.87 -19.81 22.87
N LEU A 564 3.63 -18.73 23.09
CA LEU A 564 4.12 -18.33 24.42
C LEU A 564 3.46 -17.05 24.95
N THR A 565 2.71 -16.30 24.12
CA THR A 565 2.03 -15.05 24.54
C THR A 565 0.51 -15.11 24.38
N MET A 566 -0.01 -15.76 23.34
CA MET A 566 -1.46 -15.89 23.12
C MET A 566 -2.09 -17.05 23.91
N ILE A 567 -1.31 -18.10 24.22
CA ILE A 567 -1.79 -19.25 25.00
C ILE A 567 -1.39 -19.07 26.48
N PRO A 568 -2.33 -18.98 27.44
CA PRO A 568 -1.99 -18.95 28.86
C PRO A 568 -1.37 -20.30 29.28
N ARG A 569 -0.37 -20.27 30.17
CA ARG A 569 0.44 -21.46 30.53
C ARG A 569 -0.39 -22.59 31.13
N ASP A 570 -1.39 -22.25 31.93
CA ASP A 570 -2.36 -23.17 32.54
C ASP A 570 -3.32 -23.81 31.52
N LYS A 571 -3.34 -23.31 30.27
CA LYS A 571 -4.23 -23.77 29.19
C LYS A 571 -3.54 -24.60 28.11
N LEU A 572 -2.25 -24.92 28.29
CA LEU A 572 -1.49 -25.72 27.34
C LEU A 572 -2.05 -27.15 27.16
N HIS A 573 -2.76 -27.70 28.16
CA HIS A 573 -3.44 -28.99 28.08
C HIS A 573 -4.90 -28.91 27.58
N GLU A 574 -5.42 -27.74 27.23
CA GLU A 574 -6.74 -27.62 26.62
C GLU A 574 -6.74 -28.05 25.15
N LYS A 575 -7.90 -28.53 24.69
CA LYS A 575 -8.23 -28.76 23.28
C LYS A 575 -9.27 -27.72 22.83
N PRO A 576 -8.88 -26.63 22.14
CA PRO A 576 -9.84 -25.67 21.58
C PRO A 576 -10.85 -26.26 20.60
N ILE A 577 -10.50 -27.38 19.97
CA ILE A 577 -11.35 -28.18 19.08
C ILE A 577 -11.19 -29.65 19.54
N ASP A 578 -12.28 -30.32 19.94
CA ASP A 578 -12.23 -31.63 20.65
C ASP A 578 -11.43 -32.72 19.90
N LEU A 579 -11.49 -32.72 18.56
CA LEU A 579 -10.82 -33.70 17.68
C LEU A 579 -9.37 -33.34 17.31
N ARG A 580 -8.83 -32.21 17.80
CA ARG A 580 -7.42 -31.85 17.64
C ARG A 580 -6.60 -32.25 18.87
N HIS A 581 -5.28 -32.20 18.78
CA HIS A 581 -4.42 -32.37 19.96
C HIS A 581 -4.48 -31.15 20.89
N ILE A 582 -3.98 -31.32 22.12
CA ILE A 582 -3.79 -30.23 23.08
C ILE A 582 -2.81 -29.19 22.54
N CYS A 583 -2.91 -27.94 23.00
CA CYS A 583 -1.99 -26.86 22.58
C CYS A 583 -0.50 -27.23 22.75
N LEU A 584 -0.14 -27.90 23.85
CA LEU A 584 1.23 -28.35 24.14
C LEU A 584 1.83 -29.28 23.06
N PHE A 585 0.99 -30.10 22.40
CA PHE A 585 1.44 -31.02 21.35
C PHE A 585 2.15 -30.26 20.23
N TYR A 586 1.57 -29.15 19.77
CA TYR A 586 2.11 -28.39 18.65
C TYR A 586 3.49 -27.78 18.96
N LEU A 587 3.73 -27.38 20.22
CA LEU A 587 5.04 -26.88 20.65
C LEU A 587 6.13 -27.95 20.56
N GLY A 588 5.79 -29.23 20.75
CA GLY A 588 6.72 -30.36 20.55
C GLY A 588 6.81 -30.86 19.11
N HIS A 589 5.70 -30.84 18.38
CA HIS A 589 5.58 -31.30 16.98
C HIS A 589 6.46 -30.52 16.02
N ILE A 590 6.46 -29.18 16.08
CA ILE A 590 7.28 -28.36 15.19
C ILE A 590 8.79 -28.68 15.28
N PRO A 591 9.43 -28.66 16.46
CA PRO A 591 10.84 -29.03 16.55
C PRO A 591 11.07 -30.53 16.30
N ALA A 592 10.10 -31.42 16.60
CA ALA A 592 10.25 -32.84 16.30
C ALA A 592 10.30 -33.12 14.79
N PHE A 593 9.40 -32.54 14.01
CA PHE A 593 9.38 -32.65 12.55
C PHE A 593 10.71 -32.22 11.93
N VAL A 594 11.22 -31.05 12.34
CA VAL A 594 12.52 -30.53 11.88
C VAL A 594 13.67 -31.47 12.29
N ASP A 595 13.69 -31.96 13.52
CA ASP A 595 14.76 -32.83 14.02
C ASP A 595 14.77 -34.20 13.33
N ILE A 596 13.62 -34.81 13.06
CA ILE A 596 13.48 -36.08 12.34
C ILE A 596 14.05 -35.95 10.93
N HIS A 597 13.68 -34.89 10.19
CA HIS A 597 14.18 -34.66 8.83
C HIS A 597 15.69 -34.34 8.81
N VAL A 598 16.18 -33.53 9.76
CA VAL A 598 17.62 -33.23 9.92
C VAL A 598 18.42 -34.48 10.29
N ALA A 599 17.96 -35.26 11.27
CA ALA A 599 18.60 -36.49 11.73
C ALA A 599 18.65 -37.55 10.62
N THR A 600 17.53 -37.76 9.93
CA THR A 600 17.40 -38.67 8.78
C THR A 600 18.37 -38.29 7.66
N TYR A 601 18.39 -37.01 7.26
CA TYR A 601 19.27 -36.54 6.18
C TYR A 601 20.76 -36.69 6.54
N LEU A 602 21.15 -36.25 7.75
CA LEU A 602 22.53 -36.31 8.22
C LEU A 602 22.97 -37.72 8.69
N LYS A 603 22.05 -38.69 8.72
CA LYS A 603 22.25 -40.05 9.26
C LYS A 603 22.80 -40.04 10.70
N ARG A 604 22.24 -39.17 11.54
CA ARG A 604 22.56 -39.01 12.97
C ARG A 604 21.36 -39.43 13.81
N SER A 605 21.58 -39.70 15.10
CA SER A 605 20.47 -39.86 16.06
C SER A 605 19.64 -38.59 16.18
N HIS A 606 18.37 -38.76 16.56
CA HIS A 606 17.53 -37.66 17.00
C HIS A 606 18.13 -36.97 18.24
N THR A 607 17.73 -35.72 18.45
CA THR A 607 18.05 -34.94 19.65
C THR A 607 17.30 -35.50 20.87
N ASN A 608 16.12 -36.11 20.68
CA ASN A 608 15.37 -36.84 21.70
C ASN A 608 14.43 -37.87 21.04
N ASP A 609 14.74 -39.16 21.19
CA ASP A 609 13.94 -40.24 20.57
C ASP A 609 12.49 -40.29 21.10
N ARG A 610 12.27 -40.09 22.40
CA ARG A 610 10.91 -40.07 22.98
C ARG A 610 10.06 -38.97 22.36
N PHE A 611 10.63 -37.78 22.17
CA PHE A 611 9.92 -36.64 21.57
C PHE A 611 9.67 -36.88 20.08
N SER A 612 10.64 -37.47 19.39
CA SER A 612 10.51 -37.85 17.98
C SER A 612 9.37 -38.84 17.78
N THR A 613 9.10 -39.77 18.71
CA THR A 613 7.95 -40.68 18.66
C THR A 613 6.62 -40.00 19.00
N ILE A 614 6.50 -39.33 20.16
CA ILE A 614 5.18 -38.83 20.63
C ILE A 614 4.70 -37.58 19.89
N PHE A 615 5.58 -36.89 19.16
CA PHE A 615 5.25 -35.70 18.39
C PHE A 615 5.41 -35.88 16.87
N GLU A 616 5.60 -37.11 16.38
CA GLU A 616 5.90 -37.41 14.95
C GLU A 616 4.81 -36.91 13.99
N ARG A 617 3.57 -37.39 14.20
CA ARG A 617 2.44 -37.16 13.30
C ARG A 617 1.28 -36.51 14.05
N GLY A 618 0.73 -35.45 13.46
CA GLY A 618 -0.48 -34.78 13.95
C GLY A 618 -1.74 -35.63 13.81
N ILE A 619 -2.86 -35.12 14.33
CA ILE A 619 -4.18 -35.77 14.31
C ILE A 619 -5.14 -35.02 13.39
N ASP A 620 -5.79 -35.75 12.48
CA ASP A 620 -6.88 -35.24 11.64
C ASP A 620 -8.22 -35.90 12.02
N PRO A 621 -9.33 -35.14 12.10
CA PRO A 621 -10.67 -35.66 12.30
C PRO A 621 -11.07 -36.72 11.26
N HIS A 622 -11.81 -37.74 11.69
CA HIS A 622 -12.34 -38.77 10.80
C HIS A 622 -13.54 -38.25 10.00
N MET A 623 -13.61 -38.63 8.72
CA MET A 623 -14.46 -37.96 7.73
C MET A 623 -15.96 -38.24 7.87
N ASP A 624 -16.31 -39.47 8.23
CA ASP A 624 -17.69 -39.96 8.23
C ASP A 624 -18.28 -40.07 9.65
N ASP A 625 -17.44 -39.85 10.67
CA ASP A 625 -17.81 -39.80 12.07
C ASP A 625 -17.00 -38.71 12.79
N ILE A 626 -17.66 -37.57 13.02
CA ILE A 626 -17.12 -36.40 13.74
C ILE A 626 -16.90 -36.64 15.24
N THR A 627 -16.94 -37.89 15.72
CA THR A 627 -16.51 -38.29 17.06
C THR A 627 -15.18 -39.07 17.05
N GLN A 628 -14.64 -39.38 15.87
CA GLN A 628 -13.41 -40.16 15.69
C GLN A 628 -12.30 -39.36 15.00
N CYS A 629 -11.07 -39.88 15.04
CA CYS A 629 -9.89 -39.31 14.39
C CYS A 629 -9.16 -40.38 13.58
N ASN A 630 -8.41 -39.96 12.56
CA ASN A 630 -7.55 -40.84 11.78
C ASN A 630 -6.38 -41.38 12.64
N PRO A 631 -5.76 -42.52 12.27
CA PRO A 631 -4.62 -43.07 12.99
C PRO A 631 -3.46 -42.06 13.14
N HIS A 632 -2.99 -41.87 14.36
CA HIS A 632 -1.92 -40.96 14.75
C HIS A 632 -0.93 -41.66 15.69
N SER A 633 0.21 -41.03 16.00
CA SER A 633 1.20 -41.59 16.94
C SER A 633 0.60 -41.80 18.34
N GLU A 634 1.06 -42.83 19.06
CA GLU A 634 0.66 -43.02 20.46
C GLU A 634 1.15 -41.84 21.33
N VAL A 635 0.20 -41.06 21.86
CA VAL A 635 0.46 -39.88 22.68
C VAL A 635 0.09 -40.13 24.14
N PRO A 636 0.72 -39.43 25.12
CA PRO A 636 0.35 -39.56 26.52
C PRO A 636 -1.11 -39.17 26.78
N THR A 637 -1.84 -40.04 27.49
CA THR A 637 -3.26 -39.82 27.83
C THR A 637 -3.47 -39.06 29.13
N CYS A 638 -2.50 -39.07 30.04
CA CYS A 638 -2.54 -38.32 31.29
C CYS A 638 -1.63 -37.09 31.22
N GLU A 639 -2.04 -36.01 31.89
CA GLU A 639 -1.33 -34.72 31.90
C GLU A 639 0.13 -34.85 32.38
N GLN A 640 0.35 -35.59 33.48
CA GLN A 640 1.68 -35.78 34.07
C GLN A 640 2.67 -36.60 33.21
N ASP A 641 2.17 -37.28 32.17
CA ASP A 641 2.99 -38.11 31.27
C ASP A 641 3.46 -37.33 30.02
N TRP A 642 2.99 -36.10 29.83
CA TRP A 642 3.53 -35.17 28.83
C TRP A 642 4.87 -34.58 29.28
N PRO A 643 5.78 -34.24 28.35
CA PRO A 643 6.96 -33.44 28.67
C PRO A 643 6.55 -32.04 29.14
N THR A 644 7.31 -31.47 30.07
CA THR A 644 7.06 -30.10 30.54
C THR A 644 7.36 -29.06 29.46
N LEU A 645 6.76 -27.87 29.57
CA LEU A 645 7.03 -26.75 28.67
C LEU A 645 8.54 -26.43 28.59
N ASP A 646 9.24 -26.42 29.73
CA ASP A 646 10.68 -26.10 29.77
C ASP A 646 11.55 -27.17 29.07
N GLU A 647 11.16 -28.45 29.15
CA GLU A 647 11.82 -29.52 28.38
C GLU A 647 11.58 -29.37 26.86
N ILE A 648 10.36 -29.01 26.45
CA ILE A 648 10.02 -28.76 25.05
C ILE A 648 10.74 -27.52 24.51
N LEU A 649 10.82 -26.43 25.28
CA LEU A 649 11.55 -25.21 24.89
C LEU A 649 13.06 -25.46 24.79
N LYS A 650 13.64 -26.25 25.71
CA LYS A 650 15.05 -26.66 25.62
C LYS A 650 15.31 -27.55 24.40
N TYR A 651 14.39 -28.45 24.08
CA TYR A 651 14.44 -29.25 22.86
C TYR A 651 14.37 -28.37 21.61
N GLN A 652 13.38 -27.45 21.54
CA GLN A 652 13.22 -26.47 20.46
C GLN A 652 14.52 -25.69 20.22
N GLN A 653 15.11 -25.11 21.26
CA GLN A 653 16.39 -24.38 21.17
C GLN A 653 17.53 -25.27 20.63
N THR A 654 17.58 -26.54 21.04
CA THR A 654 18.62 -27.49 20.57
C THR A 654 18.44 -27.83 19.09
N VAL A 655 17.20 -27.97 18.62
CA VAL A 655 16.89 -28.20 17.20
C VAL A 655 17.17 -26.95 16.35
N GLN A 656 16.83 -25.75 16.86
CA GLN A 656 17.18 -24.47 16.23
C GLN A 656 18.69 -24.31 16.07
N ALA A 657 19.46 -24.68 17.10
CA ALA A 657 20.93 -24.68 17.05
C ALA A 657 21.49 -25.69 16.04
N ARG A 658 20.85 -26.86 15.85
CA ARG A 658 21.21 -27.83 14.79
C ARG A 658 20.96 -27.26 13.40
N VAL A 659 19.84 -26.56 13.18
CA VAL A 659 19.58 -25.84 11.91
C VAL A 659 20.64 -24.78 11.67
N GLN A 660 20.94 -23.92 12.66
CA GLN A 660 22.01 -22.91 12.56
C GLN A 660 23.38 -23.54 12.27
N GLN A 661 23.69 -24.66 12.90
CA GLN A 661 24.93 -25.40 12.65
C GLN A 661 25.04 -25.87 11.19
N ILE A 662 23.96 -26.31 10.53
CA ILE A 662 24.01 -26.71 9.11
C ILE A 662 24.52 -25.56 8.23
N TYR A 663 24.07 -24.33 8.44
CA TYR A 663 24.56 -23.18 7.67
C TYR A 663 26.03 -22.86 7.98
N GLY A 664 26.45 -22.96 9.24
CA GLY A 664 27.85 -22.75 9.63
C GLY A 664 28.80 -23.85 9.13
N ASP A 665 28.35 -25.10 9.12
CA ASP A 665 29.09 -26.25 8.56
C ASP A 665 29.24 -26.09 7.04
N VAL A 666 28.23 -25.55 6.34
CA VAL A 666 28.26 -25.23 4.90
C VAL A 666 29.17 -24.04 4.59
N GLU A 667 29.17 -22.99 5.42
CA GLU A 667 30.07 -21.84 5.27
C GLU A 667 31.55 -22.25 5.40
N ARG A 668 31.88 -23.13 6.36
CA ARG A 668 33.24 -23.64 6.57
C ARG A 668 33.66 -24.72 5.57
N GLY A 669 32.71 -25.33 4.86
CA GLY A 669 32.94 -26.45 3.94
C GLY A 669 33.00 -27.82 4.62
N ASP A 670 32.61 -27.92 5.89
CA ASP A 670 32.45 -29.18 6.63
C ASP A 670 31.26 -30.01 6.09
N LEU A 671 30.28 -29.35 5.47
CA LEU A 671 29.10 -29.96 4.85
C LEU A 671 28.86 -29.37 3.46
N VAL A 672 28.69 -30.23 2.44
CA VAL A 672 28.35 -29.77 1.08
C VAL A 672 26.84 -29.56 0.97
N MET A 673 26.43 -28.33 0.65
CA MET A 673 25.04 -28.02 0.31
C MET A 673 24.67 -28.63 -1.04
N ASN A 674 23.54 -29.32 -1.12
CA ASN A 674 22.96 -29.85 -2.36
C ASN A 674 21.46 -29.51 -2.39
N ARG A 675 20.80 -29.72 -3.54
CA ARG A 675 19.37 -29.40 -3.65
C ARG A 675 18.52 -30.18 -2.63
N ARG A 676 18.91 -31.41 -2.28
CA ARG A 676 18.16 -32.24 -1.33
C ARG A 676 18.15 -31.65 0.09
N LEU A 677 19.31 -31.19 0.57
CA LEU A 677 19.45 -30.51 1.86
C LEU A 677 18.68 -29.17 1.84
N ALA A 678 18.80 -28.42 0.75
CA ALA A 678 18.10 -27.15 0.58
C ALA A 678 16.57 -27.33 0.55
N ARG A 679 16.04 -28.34 -0.16
CA ARG A 679 14.63 -28.70 -0.16
C ARG A 679 14.15 -29.10 1.23
N MET A 680 14.91 -29.93 1.96
CA MET A 680 14.54 -30.35 3.31
C MET A 680 14.43 -29.14 4.26
N LEU A 681 15.38 -28.20 4.22
CA LEU A 681 15.32 -26.96 4.98
C LEU A 681 14.14 -26.07 4.56
N TRP A 682 13.85 -25.99 3.26
CA TRP A 682 12.72 -25.22 2.73
C TRP A 682 11.37 -25.82 3.14
N MET A 683 11.15 -27.13 2.94
CA MET A 683 9.91 -27.83 3.32
C MET A 683 9.67 -27.78 4.83
N THR A 684 10.71 -27.97 5.64
CA THR A 684 10.56 -27.92 7.11
C THR A 684 10.23 -26.52 7.60
N LEU A 685 10.77 -25.46 6.99
CA LEU A 685 10.37 -24.07 7.27
C LEU A 685 8.92 -23.79 6.82
N GLU A 686 8.52 -24.24 5.64
CA GLU A 686 7.16 -24.03 5.14
C GLU A 686 6.12 -24.78 5.99
N HIS A 687 6.42 -26.01 6.41
CA HIS A 687 5.62 -26.79 7.35
C HIS A 687 5.32 -26.02 8.64
N VAL A 688 6.30 -25.30 9.23
CA VAL A 688 6.04 -24.45 10.41
C VAL A 688 5.04 -23.33 10.11
N ASN A 689 5.08 -22.73 8.91
CA ASN A 689 4.13 -21.68 8.52
C ASN A 689 2.71 -22.24 8.34
N LEU A 690 2.56 -23.41 7.71
CA LEU A 690 1.25 -24.08 7.56
C LEU A 690 0.66 -24.47 8.92
N HIS A 691 1.50 -24.93 9.85
CA HIS A 691 1.10 -25.23 11.21
C HIS A 691 0.82 -23.99 12.08
N LEU A 692 1.47 -22.85 11.79
CA LEU A 692 1.19 -21.58 12.47
C LEU A 692 -0.25 -21.13 12.20
N GLU A 693 -0.66 -21.13 10.93
CA GLU A 693 -2.03 -20.83 10.53
C GLU A 693 -3.02 -21.88 11.08
N THR A 694 -2.63 -23.15 11.10
CA THR A 694 -3.42 -24.24 11.70
C THR A 694 -3.69 -24.05 13.19
N LEU A 695 -2.67 -23.69 13.96
CA LEU A 695 -2.84 -23.40 15.38
C LEU A 695 -3.71 -22.16 15.58
N LEU A 696 -3.57 -21.14 14.74
CA LEU A 696 -4.35 -19.91 14.85
C LEU A 696 -5.86 -20.13 14.64
N TYR A 697 -6.27 -20.95 13.67
CA TYR A 697 -7.71 -21.27 13.54
C TYR A 697 -8.25 -22.13 14.69
N MET A 698 -7.39 -22.83 15.44
CA MET A 698 -7.81 -23.46 16.71
C MET A 698 -7.95 -22.41 17.82
N LEU A 699 -6.96 -21.53 17.97
CA LEU A 699 -6.93 -20.53 19.03
C LEU A 699 -8.07 -19.52 18.92
N ILE A 700 -8.49 -19.11 17.71
CA ILE A 700 -9.61 -18.17 17.53
C ILE A 700 -10.97 -18.72 18.03
N GLN A 701 -11.07 -20.04 18.24
CA GLN A 701 -12.26 -20.71 18.79
C GLN A 701 -12.24 -20.76 20.33
N SER A 702 -11.06 -20.63 20.97
CA SER A 702 -10.93 -20.68 22.43
C SER A 702 -11.19 -19.30 23.07
N PRO A 703 -12.01 -19.22 24.14
CA PRO A 703 -12.21 -17.98 24.90
C PRO A 703 -10.99 -17.60 25.76
N ASN A 704 -10.02 -18.51 25.90
CA ASN A 704 -8.82 -18.31 26.72
C ASN A 704 -7.64 -17.74 25.91
N THR A 705 -7.79 -17.58 24.59
CA THR A 705 -6.77 -17.00 23.72
C THR A 705 -6.60 -15.51 24.00
N LYS A 706 -5.38 -15.11 24.36
CA LYS A 706 -5.01 -13.72 24.55
C LYS A 706 -4.66 -13.03 23.22
N PRO A 707 -4.81 -11.70 23.12
CA PRO A 707 -4.30 -10.94 22.00
C PRO A 707 -2.79 -11.15 21.74
N PRO A 708 -2.33 -11.03 20.49
CA PRO A 708 -0.91 -11.19 20.13
C PRO A 708 -0.04 -10.09 20.76
N ALA A 709 0.91 -10.49 21.61
CA ALA A 709 1.74 -9.53 22.33
C ALA A 709 2.69 -8.75 21.39
N GLY A 710 2.73 -7.43 21.57
CA GLY A 710 3.56 -6.52 20.75
C GLY A 710 2.96 -6.17 19.38
N PHE A 711 1.65 -6.34 19.22
CA PHE A 711 0.87 -5.82 18.08
C PHE A 711 -0.30 -4.99 18.60
N MET A 712 -0.39 -3.72 18.22
CA MET A 712 -1.47 -2.84 18.66
C MET A 712 -2.85 -3.33 18.21
N ALA A 713 -3.79 -3.36 19.15
CA ALA A 713 -5.19 -3.69 18.89
C ALA A 713 -5.83 -2.72 17.88
N PRO A 714 -6.65 -3.19 16.93
CA PRO A 714 -7.36 -2.35 15.97
C PRO A 714 -8.37 -1.41 16.63
N ASP A 715 -8.51 -0.19 16.11
CA ASP A 715 -9.61 0.69 16.46
C ASP A 715 -10.82 0.41 15.56
N TRP A 716 -11.65 -0.52 16.01
CA TRP A 716 -12.84 -0.97 15.29
C TRP A 716 -13.82 0.15 14.92
N ALA A 717 -14.01 1.14 15.79
CA ALA A 717 -14.96 2.23 15.55
C ALA A 717 -14.48 3.12 14.38
N THR A 718 -13.20 3.48 14.39
CA THR A 718 -12.57 4.26 13.33
C THR A 718 -12.46 3.48 12.02
N LEU A 719 -12.05 2.20 12.07
CA LEU A 719 -11.94 1.35 10.89
C LEU A 719 -13.30 1.11 10.22
N SER A 720 -14.35 0.84 11.00
CA SER A 720 -15.72 0.68 10.51
C SER A 720 -16.21 1.92 9.74
N LYS A 721 -16.07 3.11 10.34
CA LYS A 721 -16.43 4.40 9.70
C LYS A 721 -15.69 4.61 8.36
N ARG A 722 -14.40 4.25 8.29
CA ARG A 722 -13.58 4.36 7.07
C ARG A 722 -13.96 3.34 6.00
N TRP A 723 -14.16 2.09 6.37
CA TRP A 723 -14.59 1.04 5.44
C TRP A 723 -15.97 1.32 4.84
N GLN A 724 -16.89 1.87 5.64
CA GLN A 724 -18.19 2.33 5.16
C GLN A 724 -18.06 3.46 4.13
N ALA A 725 -17.26 4.50 4.42
CA ALA A 725 -17.04 5.61 3.50
C ALA A 725 -16.38 5.16 2.18
N GLU A 726 -15.42 4.23 2.23
CA GLU A 726 -14.77 3.69 1.03
C GLU A 726 -15.71 2.76 0.23
N TYR A 727 -16.57 2.00 0.91
CA TYR A 727 -17.64 1.21 0.26
C TYR A 727 -18.63 2.10 -0.48
N GLU A 728 -19.09 3.20 0.13
CA GLU A 728 -19.98 4.19 -0.49
C GLU A 728 -19.32 4.87 -1.69
N LYS A 729 -18.07 5.33 -1.54
CA LYS A 729 -17.26 5.94 -2.61
C LYS A 729 -17.09 5.03 -3.84
N ARG A 730 -17.06 3.71 -3.64
CA ARG A 730 -16.97 2.71 -4.72
C ARG A 730 -18.32 2.36 -5.37
N GLY A 731 -19.42 2.98 -4.96
CA GLY A 731 -20.77 2.75 -5.50
C GLY A 731 -21.65 1.84 -4.64
N GLY A 732 -21.21 1.50 -3.42
CA GLY A 732 -21.95 0.71 -2.45
C GLY A 732 -22.31 -0.69 -2.96
N ARG A 733 -23.57 -1.11 -2.75
CA ARG A 733 -24.03 -2.49 -3.05
C ARG A 733 -23.81 -2.90 -4.51
N ARG A 734 -23.85 -1.93 -5.44
CA ARG A 734 -23.59 -2.15 -6.88
C ARG A 734 -22.16 -2.60 -7.16
N ALA A 735 -21.18 -2.21 -6.33
CA ALA A 735 -19.79 -2.64 -6.48
C ALA A 735 -19.62 -4.14 -6.16
N LEU A 736 -20.39 -4.67 -5.20
CA LEU A 736 -20.36 -6.08 -4.82
C LEU A 736 -21.02 -7.03 -5.85
N GLU A 737 -21.74 -6.47 -6.82
CA GLU A 737 -22.42 -7.21 -7.88
C GLU A 737 -21.59 -7.25 -9.19
N GLN A 738 -20.48 -6.50 -9.24
CA GLN A 738 -19.59 -6.48 -10.40
C GLN A 738 -18.99 -7.86 -10.67
N ARG A 739 -18.87 -8.20 -11.96
CA ARG A 739 -18.29 -9.45 -12.46
C ARG A 739 -17.25 -9.15 -13.52
N PHE A 740 -16.21 -9.95 -13.58
CA PHE A 740 -15.27 -9.97 -14.71
C PHE A 740 -15.64 -11.12 -15.64
N HIS A 741 -15.65 -10.86 -16.95
CA HIS A 741 -15.87 -11.87 -17.98
C HIS A 741 -14.54 -12.33 -18.57
N PHE A 742 -14.38 -13.64 -18.73
CA PHE A 742 -13.20 -14.27 -19.34
C PHE A 742 -13.62 -15.16 -20.50
N GLU A 743 -13.01 -14.94 -21.67
CA GLU A 743 -13.17 -15.83 -22.84
C GLU A 743 -12.50 -17.20 -22.64
N ALA A 744 -12.95 -18.22 -23.36
CA ALA A 744 -12.36 -19.56 -23.28
C ALA A 744 -10.84 -19.53 -23.60
N SER A 745 -10.03 -20.14 -22.74
CA SER A 745 -8.57 -20.19 -22.89
C SER A 745 -7.91 -21.24 -22.00
N SER A 746 -6.64 -21.54 -22.25
CA SER A 746 -5.82 -22.33 -21.32
C SER A 746 -5.22 -21.51 -20.18
N VAL A 747 -4.93 -22.17 -19.07
CA VAL A 747 -4.10 -21.69 -17.95
C VAL A 747 -3.02 -22.73 -17.66
N GLU A 748 -1.79 -22.29 -17.36
CA GLU A 748 -0.73 -23.16 -16.85
C GLU A 748 -0.78 -23.25 -15.32
N LEU A 749 -0.77 -24.48 -14.80
CA LEU A 749 -0.75 -24.82 -13.38
C LEU A 749 0.49 -25.64 -13.04
N GLY A 750 1.06 -25.44 -11.86
CA GLY A 750 2.25 -26.17 -11.40
C GLY A 750 3.57 -25.80 -12.09
N HIS A 751 4.63 -26.53 -11.75
CA HIS A 751 6.00 -26.35 -12.25
C HIS A 751 6.79 -27.67 -12.38
N ASP A 752 8.01 -27.58 -12.91
CA ASP A 752 8.85 -28.73 -13.24
C ASP A 752 9.99 -28.87 -12.22
N ASP A 753 9.71 -29.49 -11.09
CA ASP A 753 10.61 -29.65 -9.94
C ASP A 753 10.69 -31.11 -9.45
N ASP A 754 11.38 -31.95 -10.24
CA ASP A 754 11.62 -33.36 -9.96
C ASP A 754 12.62 -33.55 -8.79
N ASP A 755 12.12 -33.96 -7.62
CA ASP A 755 12.92 -34.12 -6.39
C ASP A 755 13.81 -35.38 -6.37
N THR A 756 13.65 -36.29 -7.33
CA THR A 756 14.48 -37.51 -7.42
C THR A 756 15.93 -37.18 -7.83
N ARG A 757 16.11 -36.05 -8.53
CA ARG A 757 17.40 -35.59 -9.08
C ARG A 757 18.15 -34.62 -8.17
N ASP A 758 17.61 -34.28 -7.02
CA ASP A 758 18.18 -33.30 -6.09
C ASP A 758 19.59 -33.64 -5.57
N PHE A 759 19.98 -34.92 -5.59
CA PHE A 759 21.35 -35.34 -5.23
C PHE A 759 22.39 -35.08 -6.34
N GLU A 760 21.96 -34.89 -7.59
CA GLU A 760 22.85 -34.65 -8.74
C GLU A 760 23.47 -33.24 -8.73
N ILE A 761 22.87 -32.31 -7.99
CA ILE A 761 23.20 -30.87 -8.02
C ILE A 761 23.70 -30.43 -6.64
N THR A 762 25.00 -30.12 -6.58
CA THR A 762 25.72 -29.71 -5.37
C THR A 762 26.35 -28.32 -5.54
N ALA A 763 26.45 -27.57 -4.45
CA ALA A 763 27.21 -26.33 -4.41
C ALA A 763 28.71 -26.62 -4.60
N ALA A 764 29.33 -25.94 -5.55
CA ALA A 764 30.74 -26.14 -5.93
C ALA A 764 31.74 -25.47 -4.97
N ARG A 765 31.29 -24.50 -4.14
CA ARG A 765 32.11 -23.81 -3.14
C ARG A 765 31.34 -23.55 -1.83
N PRO A 766 32.00 -23.61 -0.67
CA PRO A 766 31.48 -23.08 0.59
C PRO A 766 31.19 -21.58 0.50
N THR A 767 30.12 -21.12 1.13
CA THR A 767 29.74 -19.70 1.29
C THR A 767 28.58 -19.56 2.29
N SER A 768 28.49 -18.41 2.96
CA SER A 768 27.33 -18.01 3.77
C SER A 768 26.32 -17.14 3.00
N ASP A 769 26.63 -16.67 1.78
CA ASP A 769 25.67 -15.93 0.95
C ASP A 769 24.62 -16.87 0.35
N ILE A 770 23.39 -16.81 0.86
CA ILE A 770 22.24 -17.62 0.41
C ILE A 770 21.93 -17.38 -1.08
N ARG A 771 22.14 -16.17 -1.60
CA ARG A 771 21.95 -15.88 -3.03
C ARG A 771 22.99 -16.63 -3.86
N ASP A 772 24.22 -16.72 -3.36
CA ASP A 772 25.28 -17.50 -4.00
C ASP A 772 25.01 -19.00 -3.94
N LEU A 773 24.57 -19.54 -2.79
CA LEU A 773 24.14 -20.94 -2.69
C LEU A 773 23.01 -21.26 -3.68
N ASN A 774 21.95 -20.45 -3.73
CA ASN A 774 20.85 -20.68 -4.66
C ASN A 774 21.30 -20.58 -6.13
N MET A 775 22.21 -19.66 -6.48
CA MET A 775 22.82 -19.65 -7.84
C MET A 775 23.62 -20.92 -8.13
N GLN A 776 24.42 -21.42 -7.18
CA GLN A 776 25.18 -22.65 -7.34
C GLN A 776 24.30 -23.90 -7.46
N LEU A 777 23.12 -23.91 -6.81
CA LEU A 777 22.12 -24.98 -6.90
C LEU A 777 21.22 -24.90 -8.15
N GLY A 778 21.50 -23.97 -9.07
CA GLY A 778 20.73 -23.79 -10.31
C GLY A 778 19.43 -22.99 -10.16
N GLN A 779 19.33 -22.15 -9.12
CA GLN A 779 18.15 -21.36 -8.74
C GLN A 779 16.89 -22.24 -8.56
N PRO A 780 16.90 -23.16 -7.58
CA PRO A 780 15.81 -24.14 -7.42
C PRO A 780 14.50 -23.47 -6.98
N GLU A 781 13.45 -23.59 -7.79
CA GLU A 781 12.09 -23.29 -7.39
C GLU A 781 11.50 -24.54 -6.71
N PHE A 782 11.64 -24.66 -5.39
CA PHE A 782 11.10 -25.81 -4.66
C PHE A 782 9.57 -25.75 -4.53
N GLY A 783 8.92 -26.90 -4.70
CA GLY A 783 7.51 -27.11 -4.39
C GLY A 783 7.24 -28.44 -3.67
N TRP A 784 5.99 -28.62 -3.24
CA TRP A 784 5.47 -29.93 -2.84
C TRP A 784 5.07 -30.76 -4.08
N ASP A 785 4.83 -32.06 -3.89
CA ASP A 785 4.48 -32.97 -4.99
C ASP A 785 3.17 -32.59 -5.70
N ASN A 786 2.18 -31.98 -5.03
CA ASN A 786 0.98 -31.46 -5.70
C ASN A 786 1.23 -30.27 -6.63
N GLU A 787 2.41 -29.64 -6.60
CA GLU A 787 2.80 -28.55 -7.49
C GLU A 787 3.43 -29.07 -8.80
N HIS A 788 3.73 -30.36 -8.91
CA HIS A 788 4.49 -30.98 -10.00
C HIS A 788 3.74 -32.15 -10.70
N PRO A 789 3.75 -32.26 -12.05
CA PRO A 789 4.41 -31.40 -13.04
C PRO A 789 3.63 -30.16 -13.49
N ARG A 790 4.29 -29.30 -14.27
CA ARG A 790 3.61 -28.24 -15.01
C ARG A 790 2.62 -28.86 -15.98
N ARG A 791 1.39 -28.38 -15.96
CA ARG A 791 0.29 -28.83 -16.83
C ARG A 791 -0.50 -27.66 -17.37
N ARG A 792 -1.02 -27.82 -18.59
CA ARG A 792 -1.91 -26.87 -19.26
C ARG A 792 -3.36 -27.35 -19.09
N VAL A 793 -4.21 -26.54 -18.49
CA VAL A 793 -5.63 -26.84 -18.26
C VAL A 793 -6.49 -25.86 -19.05
N GLU A 794 -7.47 -26.36 -19.80
CA GLU A 794 -8.40 -25.51 -20.55
C GLU A 794 -9.54 -24.99 -19.65
N THR A 795 -9.95 -23.75 -19.88
CA THR A 795 -11.12 -23.10 -19.25
C THR A 795 -12.10 -22.69 -20.35
N MET A 796 -13.39 -22.92 -20.11
CA MET A 796 -14.45 -22.38 -20.96
C MET A 796 -14.57 -20.86 -20.77
N SER A 797 -15.50 -20.21 -21.48
CA SER A 797 -15.90 -18.85 -21.18
C SER A 797 -16.73 -18.80 -19.89
N PHE A 798 -16.42 -17.89 -18.98
CA PHE A 798 -17.12 -17.74 -17.70
C PHE A 798 -17.09 -16.29 -17.21
N SER A 799 -18.06 -15.94 -16.36
CA SER A 799 -18.04 -14.69 -15.58
C SER A 799 -17.80 -15.01 -14.10
N ILE A 800 -17.07 -14.17 -13.37
CA ILE A 800 -16.72 -14.37 -11.95
C ILE A 800 -16.87 -13.09 -11.12
N SER A 801 -17.31 -13.19 -9.86
CA SER A 801 -17.44 -12.04 -8.94
C SER A 801 -16.13 -11.26 -8.79
N ALA A 802 -16.18 -9.95 -9.00
CA ALA A 802 -15.03 -9.05 -8.93
C ALA A 802 -14.44 -8.96 -7.50
N LEU A 803 -15.26 -9.16 -6.48
CA LEU A 803 -14.87 -9.28 -5.07
C LEU A 803 -15.34 -10.62 -4.48
N PRO A 804 -14.69 -11.15 -3.42
CA PRO A 804 -15.20 -12.30 -2.66
C PRO A 804 -16.52 -11.97 -1.95
N ILE A 805 -17.26 -13.01 -1.58
CA ILE A 805 -18.52 -12.92 -0.83
C ILE A 805 -18.25 -12.25 0.52
N SER A 806 -18.95 -11.15 0.82
CA SER A 806 -18.81 -10.44 2.10
C SER A 806 -19.67 -11.04 3.21
N ASN A 807 -19.34 -10.72 4.47
CA ASN A 807 -20.17 -11.09 5.62
C ASN A 807 -21.62 -10.57 5.48
N ALA A 808 -21.82 -9.34 4.99
CA ALA A 808 -23.16 -8.80 4.70
C ALA A 808 -23.91 -9.64 3.67
N GLN A 809 -23.24 -9.99 2.57
CA GLN A 809 -23.83 -10.82 1.51
C GLN A 809 -24.23 -12.19 2.04
N TYR A 810 -23.40 -12.83 2.87
CA TYR A 810 -23.73 -14.13 3.46
C TYR A 810 -24.87 -14.03 4.50
N LEU A 811 -24.92 -12.96 5.29
CA LEU A 811 -26.02 -12.73 6.24
C LEU A 811 -27.36 -12.50 5.50
N ASP A 812 -27.34 -11.78 4.38
CA ASP A 812 -28.51 -11.61 3.51
C ASP A 812 -29.00 -12.96 2.95
N PHE A 813 -28.10 -13.91 2.69
CA PHE A 813 -28.43 -15.27 2.26
C PHE A 813 -29.06 -16.12 3.39
N LEU A 814 -28.49 -16.09 4.60
CA LEU A 814 -29.07 -16.80 5.74
C LEU A 814 -30.49 -16.31 6.03
N LYS A 815 -30.70 -14.99 6.05
CA LYS A 815 -32.03 -14.35 6.18
C LYS A 815 -32.97 -14.68 5.02
N ALA A 816 -32.44 -14.80 3.79
CA ALA A 816 -33.23 -15.12 2.60
C ALA A 816 -33.75 -16.56 2.57
N THR A 817 -33.04 -17.48 3.21
CA THR A 817 -33.28 -18.93 3.16
C THR A 817 -33.79 -19.51 4.47
N ASP A 818 -33.98 -18.66 5.49
CA ASP A 818 -34.26 -19.05 6.88
C ASP A 818 -33.25 -20.10 7.42
N SER A 819 -31.98 -19.95 7.02
CA SER A 819 -30.93 -20.90 7.35
C SER A 819 -30.23 -20.55 8.66
N ALA A 820 -30.09 -21.55 9.53
CA ALA A 820 -29.30 -21.48 10.75
C ALA A 820 -27.81 -21.85 10.54
N ASP A 821 -27.37 -22.15 9.31
CA ASP A 821 -26.00 -22.60 8.96
C ASP A 821 -25.00 -21.42 8.93
N ALA A 822 -24.81 -20.78 10.08
CA ALA A 822 -23.85 -19.71 10.28
C ALA A 822 -22.40 -20.26 10.30
N PRO A 823 -21.41 -19.50 9.78
CA PRO A 823 -20.01 -19.94 9.77
C PRO A 823 -19.43 -20.04 11.19
N ALA A 824 -18.48 -20.95 11.42
CA ALA A 824 -17.81 -21.08 12.74
C ALA A 824 -16.89 -19.90 13.10
N SER A 825 -16.62 -19.00 12.14
CA SER A 825 -16.00 -17.69 12.37
C SER A 825 -16.95 -16.70 13.03
N TRP A 826 -18.25 -16.97 13.09
CA TRP A 826 -19.25 -16.09 13.70
C TRP A 826 -19.66 -16.58 15.09
N LEU A 827 -20.26 -15.66 15.84
CA LEU A 827 -20.90 -15.85 17.12
C LEU A 827 -22.32 -15.31 17.05
N LYS A 828 -23.29 -16.05 17.57
CA LYS A 828 -24.69 -15.65 17.65
C LYS A 828 -24.96 -15.08 19.05
N SER A 829 -25.76 -14.02 19.14
CA SER A 829 -26.19 -13.47 20.43
C SER A 829 -27.13 -14.42 21.19
N ASP A 830 -27.23 -14.24 22.50
CA ASP A 830 -28.14 -15.00 23.37
C ASP A 830 -29.62 -14.76 23.01
N SER A 831 -29.95 -13.58 22.48
CA SER A 831 -31.27 -13.27 21.91
C SER A 831 -31.54 -14.01 20.59
N GLY A 832 -30.50 -14.51 19.93
CA GLY A 832 -30.57 -15.15 18.62
C GLY A 832 -30.73 -14.20 17.42
N GLU A 833 -30.84 -12.88 17.66
CA GLU A 833 -31.18 -11.88 16.64
C GLU A 833 -29.96 -11.25 15.94
N SER A 834 -28.78 -11.27 16.55
CA SER A 834 -27.57 -10.65 16.01
C SER A 834 -26.38 -11.59 15.94
N TYR A 835 -25.40 -11.22 15.12
CA TYR A 835 -24.14 -11.93 14.95
C TYR A 835 -22.95 -10.99 15.18
N SER A 836 -21.86 -11.54 15.68
CA SER A 836 -20.52 -10.94 15.70
C SER A 836 -19.52 -11.91 15.05
N VAL A 837 -18.34 -11.41 14.67
CA VAL A 837 -17.27 -12.18 14.03
C VAL A 837 -16.11 -12.32 15.02
N ARG A 838 -15.58 -13.54 15.16
CA ARG A 838 -14.44 -13.84 16.05
C ARG A 838 -13.17 -13.18 15.54
N THR A 839 -12.40 -12.56 16.43
CA THR A 839 -11.03 -12.09 16.16
C THR A 839 -10.12 -12.38 17.35
N PHE A 840 -8.79 -12.29 17.17
CA PHE A 840 -7.82 -12.39 18.27
C PHE A 840 -7.86 -11.21 19.25
N TYR A 841 -8.66 -10.17 19.00
CA TYR A 841 -8.93 -9.06 19.90
C TYR A 841 -10.35 -9.10 20.49
N GLY A 842 -11.00 -10.27 20.44
CA GLY A 842 -12.37 -10.49 20.88
C GLY A 842 -13.40 -10.48 19.73
N PRO A 843 -14.69 -10.73 20.04
CA PRO A 843 -15.77 -10.63 19.05
C PRO A 843 -15.96 -9.20 18.55
N VAL A 844 -16.28 -9.05 17.26
CA VAL A 844 -16.53 -7.77 16.60
C VAL A 844 -17.92 -7.77 15.96
N ASP A 845 -18.74 -6.78 16.26
CA ASP A 845 -20.10 -6.68 15.71
C ASP A 845 -20.15 -6.77 14.18
N MET A 846 -21.21 -7.38 13.66
CA MET A 846 -21.41 -7.52 12.21
C MET A 846 -21.37 -6.17 11.49
N VAL A 847 -21.81 -5.07 12.10
CA VAL A 847 -21.75 -3.71 11.51
C VAL A 847 -20.31 -3.28 11.17
N THR A 848 -19.32 -3.71 11.95
CA THR A 848 -17.90 -3.46 11.68
C THR A 848 -17.32 -4.46 10.68
N ALA A 849 -17.71 -5.73 10.78
CA ALA A 849 -17.18 -6.81 9.95
C ALA A 849 -17.91 -7.01 8.60
N GLN A 850 -18.99 -6.28 8.34
CA GLN A 850 -19.92 -6.50 7.21
C GLN A 850 -19.26 -6.52 5.83
N HIS A 851 -18.20 -5.72 5.64
CA HIS A 851 -17.48 -5.55 4.38
C HIS A 851 -16.31 -6.51 4.21
N TRP A 852 -15.95 -7.28 5.25
CA TRP A 852 -14.91 -8.30 5.17
C TRP A 852 -15.38 -9.51 4.35
N PRO A 853 -14.47 -10.27 3.69
CA PRO A 853 -14.81 -11.56 3.14
C PRO A 853 -15.33 -12.49 4.25
N VAL A 854 -16.40 -13.23 3.98
CA VAL A 854 -16.90 -14.24 4.92
C VAL A 854 -15.93 -15.42 4.98
N GLN A 855 -15.65 -15.91 6.20
CA GLN A 855 -14.82 -17.09 6.43
C GLN A 855 -15.72 -18.28 6.75
N ALA A 856 -15.84 -19.24 5.83
CA ALA A 856 -16.80 -20.34 5.89
C ALA A 856 -16.28 -21.60 5.17
N SER A 857 -16.95 -22.74 5.39
CA SER A 857 -16.63 -23.99 4.69
C SER A 857 -16.94 -23.91 3.19
N GLY A 858 -16.24 -24.71 2.38
CA GLY A 858 -16.51 -24.84 0.94
C GLY A 858 -17.95 -25.30 0.66
N LYS A 859 -18.53 -26.13 1.55
CA LYS A 859 -19.94 -26.53 1.51
C LYS A 859 -20.90 -25.34 1.70
N GLN A 860 -20.69 -24.52 2.72
CA GLN A 860 -21.50 -23.31 2.98
C GLN A 860 -21.43 -22.31 1.81
N LEU A 861 -20.24 -22.09 1.26
CA LEU A 861 -20.05 -21.18 0.13
C LEU A 861 -20.57 -21.75 -1.20
N SER A 862 -20.56 -23.07 -1.38
CA SER A 862 -21.23 -23.73 -2.51
C SER A 862 -22.75 -23.53 -2.44
N ALA A 863 -23.36 -23.61 -1.24
CA ALA A 863 -24.78 -23.33 -1.05
C ALA A 863 -25.12 -21.86 -1.35
N TYR A 864 -24.28 -20.92 -0.90
CA TYR A 864 -24.40 -19.50 -1.25
C TYR A 864 -24.31 -19.27 -2.77
N ALA A 865 -23.32 -19.87 -3.43
CA ALA A 865 -23.10 -19.73 -4.87
C ALA A 865 -24.29 -20.27 -5.67
N ALA A 866 -24.81 -21.44 -5.29
CA ALA A 866 -26.01 -22.03 -5.89
C ALA A 866 -27.25 -21.13 -5.70
N TRP A 867 -27.43 -20.53 -4.52
CA TRP A 867 -28.50 -19.55 -4.28
C TRP A 867 -28.36 -18.27 -5.11
N LYS A 868 -27.13 -17.84 -5.42
CA LYS A 868 -26.83 -16.78 -6.39
C LYS A 868 -26.86 -17.25 -7.87
N GLY A 869 -27.34 -18.46 -8.14
CA GLY A 869 -27.49 -19.01 -9.50
C GLY A 869 -26.17 -19.34 -10.20
N GLY A 870 -25.10 -19.59 -9.44
CA GLY A 870 -23.77 -19.95 -9.96
C GLY A 870 -23.12 -21.06 -9.13
N ARG A 871 -21.79 -21.15 -9.20
CA ARG A 871 -20.97 -22.16 -8.53
C ARG A 871 -19.68 -21.55 -7.97
N LEU A 872 -18.90 -22.31 -7.20
CA LEU A 872 -17.51 -21.94 -6.92
C LEU A 872 -16.67 -22.06 -8.21
N PRO A 873 -15.71 -21.15 -8.45
CA PRO A 873 -14.79 -21.26 -9.58
C PRO A 873 -13.93 -22.52 -9.45
N SER A 874 -13.50 -23.10 -10.57
CA SER A 874 -12.46 -24.14 -10.57
C SER A 874 -11.08 -23.54 -10.29
N GLN A 875 -10.09 -24.39 -9.97
CA GLN A 875 -8.69 -23.98 -9.79
C GLN A 875 -8.17 -23.16 -10.97
N ALA A 876 -8.46 -23.58 -12.20
CA ALA A 876 -7.98 -22.90 -13.41
C ALA A 876 -8.66 -21.53 -13.61
N GLU A 877 -9.97 -21.43 -13.37
CA GLU A 877 -10.74 -20.18 -13.49
C GLU A 877 -10.30 -19.15 -12.44
N LEU A 878 -10.11 -19.57 -11.19
CA LEU A 878 -9.63 -18.69 -10.13
C LEU A 878 -8.17 -18.26 -10.37
N ARG A 879 -7.30 -19.18 -10.82
CA ARG A 879 -5.92 -18.84 -11.20
C ARG A 879 -5.88 -17.84 -12.35
N LYS A 880 -6.81 -17.91 -13.31
CA LYS A 880 -6.96 -16.95 -14.41
C LYS A 880 -7.29 -15.55 -13.91
N LEU A 881 -8.22 -15.42 -12.95
CA LEU A 881 -8.51 -14.14 -12.28
C LEU A 881 -7.28 -13.61 -11.55
N MET A 882 -6.55 -14.47 -10.83
CA MET A 882 -5.34 -14.07 -10.08
C MET A 882 -4.13 -13.74 -10.96
N ASP A 883 -4.05 -14.29 -12.18
CA ASP A 883 -3.00 -14.00 -13.18
C ASP A 883 -3.34 -12.79 -14.06
N ALA A 884 -4.61 -12.39 -14.15
CA ALA A 884 -5.08 -11.35 -15.04
C ALA A 884 -4.40 -9.99 -14.74
N PRO A 885 -3.77 -9.35 -15.73
CA PRO A 885 -3.34 -7.96 -15.59
C PRO A 885 -4.59 -7.05 -15.58
N PRO A 886 -4.59 -5.89 -14.89
CA PRO A 886 -5.82 -5.10 -14.72
C PRO A 886 -6.49 -4.60 -16.00
N GLU A 887 -5.78 -4.51 -17.12
CA GLU A 887 -6.35 -4.20 -18.44
C GLU A 887 -7.20 -5.35 -19.02
N ALA A 888 -7.01 -6.58 -18.53
CA ALA A 888 -7.80 -7.76 -18.90
C ALA A 888 -9.02 -7.98 -17.99
N LEU A 889 -9.19 -7.17 -16.93
CA LEU A 889 -10.34 -7.24 -16.02
C LEU A 889 -11.55 -6.49 -16.60
N VAL A 890 -12.09 -7.03 -17.70
CA VAL A 890 -13.25 -6.47 -18.39
C VAL A 890 -14.52 -6.76 -17.58
N LEU A 891 -15.24 -5.71 -17.19
CA LEU A 891 -16.53 -5.83 -16.51
C LEU A 891 -17.58 -6.46 -17.43
N ASP A 892 -18.34 -7.42 -16.90
CA ASP A 892 -19.47 -8.01 -17.60
C ASP A 892 -20.66 -7.03 -17.64
N LEU A 893 -20.80 -6.32 -18.76
CA LEU A 893 -21.86 -5.34 -18.98
C LEU A 893 -23.21 -5.97 -19.36
N THR A 894 -23.29 -7.30 -19.51
CA THR A 894 -24.53 -8.00 -19.89
C THR A 894 -25.46 -8.28 -18.72
N VAL A 895 -25.00 -8.02 -17.49
CA VAL A 895 -25.74 -8.25 -16.24
C VAL A 895 -26.29 -6.91 -15.71
N PRO A 896 -27.62 -6.67 -15.77
CA PRO A 896 -28.25 -5.63 -14.96
C PRO A 896 -27.99 -5.94 -13.47
N PRO A 897 -27.87 -4.92 -12.59
CA PRO A 897 -27.81 -5.18 -11.15
C PRO A 897 -29.02 -6.02 -10.73
N PHE A 898 -28.79 -7.02 -9.88
CA PHE A 898 -29.78 -8.04 -9.51
C PHE A 898 -30.83 -7.40 -8.59
N ASP A 899 -31.84 -6.78 -9.20
CA ASP A 899 -32.97 -6.25 -8.46
C ASP A 899 -33.84 -7.42 -7.98
N ARG A 900 -33.83 -7.64 -6.67
CA ARG A 900 -34.46 -8.81 -6.05
C ARG A 900 -35.97 -8.64 -5.89
N ASP A 901 -36.49 -7.43 -6.10
CA ASP A 901 -37.91 -7.13 -5.96
C ASP A 901 -38.73 -7.46 -7.22
N SER A 902 -38.09 -7.67 -8.39
CA SER A 902 -38.77 -8.08 -9.63
C SER A 902 -39.25 -9.54 -9.66
N ALA A 903 -39.17 -10.25 -8.54
CA ALA A 903 -39.58 -11.65 -8.39
C ALA A 903 -40.92 -11.83 -7.64
N LYS A 904 -41.71 -10.76 -7.49
CA LYS A 904 -42.94 -10.73 -6.67
C LYS A 904 -44.21 -10.19 -7.34
N GLU A 905 -44.21 -10.05 -8.67
CA GLU A 905 -45.44 -9.77 -9.41
C GLU A 905 -45.94 -11.04 -10.09
N GLU A 906 -47.12 -11.52 -9.67
CA GLU A 906 -47.84 -12.56 -10.43
C GLU A 906 -48.41 -11.91 -11.71
N PRO A 907 -48.15 -12.47 -12.90
CA PRO A 907 -48.62 -11.87 -14.14
C PRO A 907 -50.12 -12.14 -14.35
N GLU A 908 -50.94 -11.10 -14.31
CA GLU A 908 -52.31 -11.19 -14.84
C GLU A 908 -52.27 -11.45 -16.35
N ALA A 909 -53.00 -12.45 -16.79
CA ALA A 909 -52.99 -12.89 -18.18
C ALA A 909 -53.82 -11.97 -19.08
N ASN A 910 -53.16 -11.21 -19.95
CA ASN A 910 -53.36 -11.20 -21.42
C ASN A 910 -52.77 -9.93 -22.05
N ASP A 911 -51.55 -10.03 -22.56
CA ASP A 911 -51.26 -9.80 -24.00
C ASP A 911 -49.79 -10.16 -24.26
N ILE A 912 -49.57 -11.43 -24.59
CA ILE A 912 -48.24 -11.98 -24.94
C ILE A 912 -48.15 -12.09 -26.46
N ASP A 913 -47.37 -11.20 -27.08
CA ASP A 913 -46.55 -11.61 -28.21
C ASP A 913 -45.30 -12.34 -27.69
N PRO A 914 -44.79 -13.38 -28.38
CA PRO A 914 -43.93 -14.39 -27.76
C PRO A 914 -42.52 -13.90 -27.39
N PRO A 915 -42.06 -14.07 -26.13
CA PRO A 915 -40.74 -13.65 -25.69
C PRO A 915 -39.64 -14.61 -26.17
N GLY A 916 -39.16 -14.38 -27.39
CA GLY A 916 -37.97 -15.05 -27.95
C GLY A 916 -36.96 -14.10 -28.60
N LYS A 917 -37.18 -12.78 -28.56
CA LYS A 917 -36.36 -11.76 -29.23
C LYS A 917 -36.39 -10.39 -28.51
N GLN A 918 -35.73 -10.28 -27.36
CA GLN A 918 -35.27 -8.98 -26.85
C GLN A 918 -33.82 -9.11 -26.37
N THR A 919 -32.89 -8.54 -27.13
CA THR A 919 -31.47 -8.41 -26.77
C THR A 919 -31.29 -7.31 -25.71
N PRO A 920 -30.32 -7.46 -24.78
CA PRO A 920 -29.95 -6.37 -23.87
C PRO A 920 -29.42 -5.15 -24.65
N PRO A 921 -29.46 -3.94 -24.08
CA PRO A 921 -29.02 -2.73 -24.76
C PRO A 921 -27.50 -2.76 -25.00
N VAL A 922 -27.12 -2.98 -26.26
CA VAL A 922 -25.75 -2.76 -26.75
C VAL A 922 -25.50 -1.24 -26.72
N ARG A 923 -24.46 -0.78 -26.03
CA ARG A 923 -24.15 0.66 -25.93
C ARG A 923 -23.54 1.17 -27.22
N GLY A 924 -24.40 1.74 -28.06
CA GLY A 924 -24.10 2.05 -29.45
C GLY A 924 -23.98 0.78 -30.30
N SER A 925 -24.34 0.85 -31.58
CA SER A 925 -24.24 -0.31 -32.47
C SER A 925 -22.78 -0.61 -32.86
N ALA A 926 -22.51 -1.89 -33.09
CA ALA A 926 -21.26 -2.33 -33.69
C ALA A 926 -21.18 -1.84 -35.16
N VAL A 927 -19.98 -1.67 -35.70
CA VAL A 927 -19.81 -1.11 -37.06
C VAL A 927 -20.69 -1.81 -38.09
N ARG A 928 -21.58 -1.03 -38.71
CA ARG A 928 -22.30 -1.44 -39.91
C ARG A 928 -21.39 -1.33 -41.14
N TYR A 929 -20.83 -2.45 -41.58
CA TYR A 929 -20.16 -2.55 -42.88
C TYR A 929 -21.16 -2.75 -44.01
N VAL A 930 -21.04 -1.98 -45.10
CA VAL A 930 -21.88 -2.12 -46.30
C VAL A 930 -21.20 -3.10 -47.28
N PRO A 931 -21.85 -4.22 -47.67
CA PRO A 931 -21.34 -5.15 -48.67
C PRO A 931 -21.04 -4.45 -50.00
N ILE A 932 -20.06 -4.92 -50.76
CA ILE A 932 -19.60 -4.26 -52.01
C ILE A 932 -20.75 -4.12 -53.02
N GLU A 933 -21.68 -5.06 -53.02
CA GLU A 933 -22.87 -5.10 -53.88
C GLU A 933 -23.92 -4.04 -53.52
N GLU A 934 -23.88 -3.50 -52.29
CA GLU A 934 -24.80 -2.50 -51.75
C GLU A 934 -24.17 -1.09 -51.68
N GLN A 935 -22.90 -0.93 -52.04
CA GLN A 935 -22.19 0.35 -52.00
C GLN A 935 -22.67 1.29 -53.11
N SER A 936 -23.09 2.50 -52.75
CA SER A 936 -23.58 3.48 -53.73
C SER A 936 -22.42 4.09 -54.55
N GLU A 937 -22.63 4.31 -55.85
CA GLU A 937 -21.64 4.99 -56.71
C GLU A 937 -21.38 6.43 -56.29
N GLU A 938 -22.33 7.07 -55.61
CA GLU A 938 -22.13 8.41 -55.04
C GLU A 938 -21.19 8.37 -53.83
N ASP A 939 -21.41 7.46 -52.88
CA ASP A 939 -20.50 7.28 -51.74
C ASP A 939 -19.09 6.86 -52.22
N LEU A 940 -19.00 5.95 -53.20
CA LEU A 940 -17.75 5.53 -53.82
C LEU A 940 -17.02 6.69 -54.52
N LYS A 941 -17.74 7.59 -55.21
CA LYS A 941 -17.14 8.79 -55.82
C LYS A 941 -16.46 9.66 -54.76
N TRP A 942 -17.11 9.91 -53.63
CA TRP A 942 -16.55 10.78 -52.58
C TRP A 942 -15.48 10.10 -51.74
N MET A 943 -15.54 8.78 -51.55
CA MET A 943 -14.46 8.00 -50.92
C MET A 943 -13.17 7.98 -51.75
N ARG A 944 -13.24 8.09 -53.09
CA ARG A 944 -12.04 8.28 -53.94
C ARG A 944 -11.36 9.63 -53.67
N GLU A 945 -12.11 10.68 -53.36
CA GLU A 945 -11.56 11.99 -52.95
C GLU A 945 -10.93 11.91 -51.55
N ALA A 946 -11.53 11.17 -50.62
CA ALA A 946 -10.93 10.90 -49.30
C ALA A 946 -9.60 10.12 -49.42
N LEU A 947 -9.53 9.13 -50.31
CA LEU A 947 -8.27 8.41 -50.62
C LEU A 947 -7.22 9.33 -51.25
N ALA A 948 -7.60 10.30 -52.08
CA ALA A 948 -6.65 11.30 -52.60
C ALA A 948 -6.05 12.15 -51.47
N MET A 949 -6.85 12.57 -50.49
CA MET A 949 -6.35 13.27 -49.30
C MET A 949 -5.45 12.38 -48.42
N ALA A 950 -5.77 11.09 -48.31
CA ALA A 950 -4.91 10.12 -47.62
C ALA A 950 -3.59 9.88 -48.35
N GLN A 951 -3.55 10.02 -49.67
CA GLN A 951 -2.33 9.91 -50.47
C GLN A 951 -1.46 11.16 -50.26
N GLU A 952 -2.06 12.35 -50.21
CA GLU A 952 -1.34 13.58 -49.85
C GLU A 952 -0.75 13.50 -48.42
N ALA A 953 -1.44 12.86 -47.47
CA ALA A 953 -0.87 12.54 -46.16
C ALA A 953 0.31 11.56 -46.27
N LEU A 954 0.17 10.48 -47.03
CA LEU A 954 1.23 9.49 -47.22
C LEU A 954 2.50 10.12 -47.82
N ASP A 955 2.33 10.97 -48.83
CA ASP A 955 3.41 11.68 -49.52
C ASP A 955 4.09 12.72 -48.62
N ALA A 956 3.37 13.26 -47.63
CA ALA A 956 3.88 14.13 -46.57
C ALA A 956 4.52 13.37 -45.37
N ASN A 957 4.64 12.04 -45.43
CA ASN A 957 5.04 11.17 -44.32
C ASN A 957 4.13 11.24 -43.07
N GLU A 958 2.85 11.51 -43.28
CA GLU A 958 1.80 11.44 -42.25
C GLU A 958 1.08 10.09 -42.25
N VAL A 959 0.41 9.77 -41.14
CA VAL A 959 -0.49 8.60 -41.10
C VAL A 959 -1.58 8.82 -42.15
N PRO A 960 -1.76 7.92 -43.15
CA PRO A 960 -2.56 8.20 -44.34
C PRO A 960 -4.07 8.09 -44.08
N VAL A 961 -4.58 9.08 -43.36
CA VAL A 961 -6.01 9.32 -43.15
C VAL A 961 -6.36 10.63 -43.85
N GLY A 962 -7.36 10.55 -44.72
CA GLY A 962 -7.91 11.67 -45.48
C GLY A 962 -9.42 11.67 -45.37
N GLY A 963 -10.01 12.86 -45.33
CA GLY A 963 -11.44 13.06 -45.17
C GLY A 963 -11.96 14.20 -46.03
N VAL A 964 -13.18 14.05 -46.54
CA VAL A 964 -13.90 15.11 -47.28
C VAL A 964 -15.31 15.27 -46.75
N PHE A 965 -15.72 16.52 -46.52
CA PHE A 965 -17.07 16.87 -46.08
C PHE A 965 -17.87 17.33 -47.30
N VAL A 966 -18.95 16.63 -47.61
CA VAL A 966 -19.81 16.88 -48.77
C VAL A 966 -21.18 17.36 -48.30
N ARG A 967 -21.61 18.51 -48.80
CA ARG A 967 -22.90 19.12 -48.51
C ARG A 967 -23.63 19.34 -49.84
N ARG A 968 -24.84 18.81 -49.98
CA ARG A 968 -25.68 18.96 -51.20
C ARG A 968 -24.98 18.58 -52.52
N GLY A 969 -24.08 17.59 -52.49
CA GLY A 969 -23.33 17.11 -53.65
C GLY A 969 -22.05 17.90 -53.97
N GLU A 970 -21.66 18.88 -53.16
CA GLU A 970 -20.43 19.65 -53.30
C GLU A 970 -19.50 19.44 -52.09
N ILE A 971 -18.18 19.36 -52.32
CA ILE A 971 -17.19 19.26 -51.24
C ILE A 971 -16.98 20.64 -50.62
N ILE A 972 -17.39 20.82 -49.37
CA ILE A 972 -17.24 22.07 -48.61
C ILE A 972 -15.92 22.15 -47.84
N ALA A 973 -15.29 21.01 -47.54
CA ALA A 973 -13.95 20.96 -46.97
C ALA A 973 -13.25 19.63 -47.27
N ARG A 974 -11.92 19.69 -47.32
CA ARG A 974 -11.02 18.54 -47.38
C ARG A 974 -10.03 18.63 -46.23
N GLY A 975 -9.73 17.50 -45.61
CA GLY A 975 -8.76 17.40 -44.52
C GLY A 975 -7.91 16.16 -44.66
N ARG A 976 -6.72 16.20 -44.07
CA ARG A 976 -5.82 15.06 -43.93
C ARG A 976 -5.09 15.16 -42.60
N ASN A 977 -4.54 14.05 -42.12
CA ASN A 977 -3.70 14.09 -40.93
C ASN A 977 -2.47 14.99 -41.16
N ARG A 978 -2.16 15.80 -40.14
CA ARG A 978 -1.03 16.73 -40.06
C ARG A 978 -0.41 16.75 -38.65
N THR A 979 -0.49 15.64 -37.92
CA THR A 979 -0.09 15.58 -36.51
C THR A 979 1.42 15.68 -36.30
N ASN A 980 2.23 15.17 -37.25
CA ASN A 980 3.67 15.32 -37.27
C ASN A 980 4.09 16.67 -37.89
N GLU A 981 3.40 17.10 -38.96
CA GLU A 981 3.64 18.34 -39.71
C GLU A 981 3.43 19.59 -38.84
N LEU A 982 2.39 19.58 -37.99
CA LEU A 982 2.03 20.70 -37.10
C LEU A 982 2.40 20.46 -35.62
N LEU A 983 3.07 19.33 -35.31
CA LEU A 983 3.42 18.90 -33.95
C LEU A 983 2.24 18.96 -32.94
N ASN A 984 1.02 18.69 -33.43
CA ASN A 984 -0.21 18.80 -32.65
C ASN A 984 -1.05 17.54 -32.85
N ALA A 985 -1.21 16.77 -31.77
CA ALA A 985 -1.92 15.49 -31.77
C ALA A 985 -3.42 15.60 -32.12
N THR A 986 -4.04 16.79 -32.07
CA THR A 986 -5.44 16.97 -32.48
C THR A 986 -5.64 17.19 -33.98
N ARG A 987 -4.57 17.32 -34.78
CA ARG A 987 -4.63 17.66 -36.21
C ARG A 987 -4.92 16.43 -37.09
N HIS A 988 -6.05 15.79 -36.80
CA HIS A 988 -6.63 14.72 -37.59
C HIS A 988 -7.43 15.28 -38.78
N ALA A 989 -7.63 14.46 -39.81
CA ALA A 989 -8.33 14.83 -41.04
C ALA A 989 -9.73 15.43 -40.80
N GLU A 990 -10.47 14.91 -39.83
CA GLU A 990 -11.82 15.39 -39.47
C GLU A 990 -11.76 16.76 -38.82
N LEU A 991 -10.87 16.97 -37.85
CA LEU A 991 -10.76 18.23 -37.09
C LEU A 991 -10.17 19.37 -37.93
N GLU A 992 -9.21 19.08 -38.81
CA GLU A 992 -8.71 20.05 -39.80
C GLU A 992 -9.83 20.56 -40.71
N ALA A 993 -10.71 19.67 -41.18
CA ALA A 993 -11.82 20.04 -42.05
C ALA A 993 -12.96 20.74 -41.29
N ILE A 994 -13.22 20.37 -40.02
CA ILE A 994 -14.19 21.07 -39.14
C ILE A 994 -13.73 22.51 -38.89
N ASP A 995 -12.46 22.72 -38.51
CA ASP A 995 -11.89 24.06 -38.33
C ASP A 995 -12.03 24.90 -39.61
N HIS A 996 -11.79 24.29 -40.78
CA HIS A 996 -11.99 24.97 -42.06
C HIS A 996 -13.45 25.36 -42.29
N ILE A 997 -14.41 24.44 -42.11
CA ILE A 997 -15.84 24.71 -42.29
C ILE A 997 -16.30 25.84 -41.36
N LEU A 998 -15.93 25.80 -40.08
CA LEU A 998 -16.28 26.85 -39.11
C LEU A 998 -15.68 28.22 -39.47
N SER A 999 -14.53 28.25 -40.16
CA SER A 999 -13.92 29.51 -40.63
C SER A 999 -14.63 30.15 -41.83
N ILE A 1000 -15.28 29.36 -42.69
CA ILE A 1000 -15.95 29.83 -43.91
C ILE A 1000 -17.49 29.90 -43.79
N LEU A 1001 -18.06 29.10 -42.88
CA LEU A 1001 -19.47 29.00 -42.54
C LEU A 1001 -19.63 29.02 -41.00
N PRO A 1002 -19.27 30.12 -40.32
CA PRO A 1002 -19.43 30.24 -38.88
C PRO A 1002 -20.94 30.21 -38.50
N PRO A 1003 -21.33 29.40 -37.50
CA PRO A 1003 -22.70 29.38 -37.00
C PRO A 1003 -23.05 30.69 -36.26
N SER A 1004 -24.31 31.11 -36.34
CA SER A 1004 -24.80 32.34 -35.70
C SER A 1004 -24.99 32.18 -34.18
N ALA A 1005 -25.23 30.95 -33.72
CA ALA A 1005 -25.37 30.62 -32.31
C ALA A 1005 -24.04 30.75 -31.53
N ALA A 1006 -24.00 31.65 -30.54
CA ALA A 1006 -22.81 31.90 -29.72
C ALA A 1006 -22.44 30.72 -28.80
N ASP A 1007 -23.36 29.78 -28.58
CA ASP A 1007 -23.19 28.57 -27.78
C ASP A 1007 -23.03 27.29 -28.61
N PHE A 1008 -22.83 27.40 -29.93
CA PHE A 1008 -22.77 26.26 -30.86
C PHE A 1008 -21.87 25.09 -30.42
N ALA A 1009 -20.71 25.37 -29.80
CA ALA A 1009 -19.78 24.33 -29.33
C ALA A 1009 -20.28 23.54 -28.09
N VAL A 1010 -21.33 24.02 -27.43
CA VAL A 1010 -21.92 23.43 -26.21
C VAL A 1010 -23.38 23.00 -26.46
N ALA A 1011 -24.07 23.68 -27.38
CA ALA A 1011 -25.43 23.40 -27.81
C ALA A 1011 -25.53 23.51 -29.36
N PRO A 1012 -24.97 22.55 -30.14
CA PRO A 1012 -24.89 22.59 -31.62
C PRO A 1012 -26.24 22.59 -32.36
N HIS A 1013 -27.34 22.56 -31.63
CA HIS A 1013 -28.71 22.52 -32.12
C HIS A 1013 -29.58 23.69 -31.61
N SER A 1014 -28.99 24.68 -30.92
CA SER A 1014 -29.71 25.85 -30.36
C SER A 1014 -30.12 26.91 -31.41
N GLY A 1015 -29.54 26.86 -32.61
CA GLY A 1015 -29.70 27.88 -33.65
C GLY A 1015 -30.94 27.74 -34.55
N PRO A 1016 -31.27 28.76 -35.37
CA PRO A 1016 -32.34 28.71 -36.37
C PRO A 1016 -32.18 27.57 -37.38
N GLU A 1017 -33.29 27.18 -38.01
CA GLU A 1017 -33.28 26.11 -39.01
C GLU A 1017 -32.41 26.48 -40.24
N GLY A 1018 -31.24 25.84 -40.34
CA GLY A 1018 -30.23 26.10 -41.37
C GLY A 1018 -28.89 26.65 -40.85
N ASP A 1019 -28.80 27.04 -39.58
CA ASP A 1019 -27.61 27.67 -38.97
C ASP A 1019 -26.44 26.71 -38.71
N ASN A 1020 -26.70 25.41 -38.57
CA ASN A 1020 -25.67 24.38 -38.43
C ASN A 1020 -25.26 23.84 -39.83
N PRO A 1021 -24.01 24.06 -40.30
CA PRO A 1021 -23.56 23.61 -41.62
C PRO A 1021 -23.31 22.09 -41.71
N PHE A 1022 -23.23 21.37 -40.59
CA PHE A 1022 -22.97 19.93 -40.55
C PHE A 1022 -24.25 19.07 -40.63
N LYS A 1023 -25.42 19.66 -40.31
CA LYS A 1023 -26.73 18.97 -40.25
C LYS A 1023 -27.20 18.36 -41.59
N ASP A 1024 -26.74 18.90 -42.72
CA ASP A 1024 -26.98 18.39 -44.08
C ASP A 1024 -25.67 18.03 -44.82
N THR A 1025 -24.65 17.60 -44.07
CA THR A 1025 -23.31 17.25 -44.56
C THR A 1025 -22.93 15.81 -44.21
N THR A 1026 -22.38 15.09 -45.18
CA THR A 1026 -21.77 13.76 -45.00
C THR A 1026 -20.25 13.86 -44.98
N LEU A 1027 -19.60 13.23 -44.01
CA LEU A 1027 -18.14 13.00 -43.99
C LEU A 1027 -17.81 11.68 -44.68
N TYR A 1028 -16.88 11.70 -45.61
CA TYR A 1028 -16.23 10.52 -46.20
C TYR A 1028 -14.78 10.45 -45.73
N VAL A 1029 -14.36 9.39 -45.03
CA VAL A 1029 -13.02 9.31 -44.41
C VAL A 1029 -12.38 7.92 -44.58
N THR A 1030 -11.10 7.85 -44.91
CA THR A 1030 -10.48 6.55 -45.28
C THR A 1030 -10.44 5.55 -44.13
N ILE A 1031 -10.26 6.02 -42.90
CA ILE A 1031 -10.24 5.24 -41.66
C ILE A 1031 -11.31 5.78 -40.73
N GLU A 1032 -12.00 4.89 -40.00
CA GLU A 1032 -13.01 5.24 -39.01
C GLU A 1032 -12.52 6.32 -38.03
N PRO A 1033 -13.32 7.38 -37.78
CA PRO A 1033 -13.00 8.41 -36.81
C PRO A 1033 -12.65 7.82 -35.45
N CYS A 1034 -11.57 8.32 -34.84
CA CYS A 1034 -11.25 7.89 -33.49
C CYS A 1034 -12.26 8.45 -32.47
N ILE A 1035 -12.29 7.92 -31.25
CA ILE A 1035 -13.15 8.34 -30.12
C ILE A 1035 -13.25 9.87 -29.98
N MET A 1036 -12.13 10.59 -30.10
CA MET A 1036 -12.10 12.07 -30.08
C MET A 1036 -12.85 12.68 -31.26
N CYS A 1037 -12.58 12.22 -32.48
CA CYS A 1037 -13.21 12.73 -33.70
C CYS A 1037 -14.69 12.35 -33.77
N GLY A 1038 -15.05 11.12 -33.40
CA GLY A 1038 -16.44 10.64 -33.32
C GLY A 1038 -17.28 11.43 -32.30
N ALA A 1039 -16.70 11.76 -31.14
CA ALA A 1039 -17.32 12.66 -30.17
C ALA A 1039 -17.48 14.09 -30.70
N ALA A 1040 -16.45 14.66 -31.34
CA ALA A 1040 -16.52 15.99 -31.95
C ALA A 1040 -17.57 16.07 -33.07
N LEU A 1041 -17.65 15.04 -33.93
CA LEU A 1041 -18.66 14.91 -34.99
C LEU A 1041 -20.09 14.87 -34.43
N ARG A 1042 -20.28 14.21 -33.28
CA ARG A 1042 -21.56 14.24 -32.55
C ARG A 1042 -21.84 15.61 -31.94
N GLN A 1043 -20.84 16.24 -31.34
CA GLN A 1043 -20.92 17.58 -30.73
C GLN A 1043 -21.08 18.74 -31.73
N ILE A 1044 -20.86 18.54 -33.03
CA ILE A 1044 -21.21 19.51 -34.07
C ILE A 1044 -22.49 19.15 -34.83
N GLY A 1045 -23.09 17.98 -34.56
CA GLY A 1045 -24.35 17.55 -35.17
C GLY A 1045 -24.23 17.18 -36.65
N ILE A 1046 -23.22 16.40 -37.04
CA ILE A 1046 -23.11 15.91 -38.42
C ILE A 1046 -24.27 15.00 -38.82
N GLN A 1047 -24.65 14.99 -40.10
CA GLN A 1047 -25.71 14.11 -40.60
C GLN A 1047 -25.28 12.63 -40.67
N ARG A 1048 -24.14 12.37 -41.32
CA ARG A 1048 -23.71 11.02 -41.72
C ARG A 1048 -22.18 10.92 -41.84
N VAL A 1049 -21.64 9.76 -41.52
CA VAL A 1049 -20.23 9.39 -41.71
C VAL A 1049 -20.14 8.11 -42.52
N VAL A 1050 -19.33 8.14 -43.57
CA VAL A 1050 -18.98 7.00 -44.42
C VAL A 1050 -17.49 6.78 -44.30
N PHE A 1051 -17.05 5.55 -44.02
CA PHE A 1051 -15.63 5.25 -43.89
C PHE A 1051 -15.17 3.98 -44.59
N GLY A 1052 -13.86 3.91 -44.86
CA GLY A 1052 -13.25 2.78 -45.55
C GLY A 1052 -12.99 1.59 -44.63
N ALA A 1053 -12.00 1.72 -43.74
CA ALA A 1053 -11.61 0.66 -42.81
C ALA A 1053 -11.84 1.05 -41.34
N GLY A 1054 -12.28 0.09 -40.53
CA GLY A 1054 -12.45 0.27 -39.09
C GLY A 1054 -11.14 0.56 -38.36
N ASN A 1055 -11.25 1.26 -37.23
CA ASN A 1055 -10.14 1.65 -36.39
C ASN A 1055 -10.09 0.74 -35.14
N GLU A 1056 -9.50 -0.45 -35.30
CA GLU A 1056 -9.43 -1.52 -34.29
C GLU A 1056 -8.76 -1.13 -32.94
N ARG A 1057 -8.19 0.08 -32.82
CA ARG A 1057 -7.52 0.55 -31.60
C ARG A 1057 -8.19 1.75 -30.94
N PHE A 1058 -8.80 2.62 -31.73
CA PHE A 1058 -9.30 3.91 -31.24
C PHE A 1058 -10.67 4.31 -31.81
N GLY A 1059 -11.36 3.44 -32.57
CA GLY A 1059 -12.59 3.76 -33.30
C GLY A 1059 -13.78 4.20 -32.44
N GLY A 1060 -14.34 5.35 -32.77
CA GLY A 1060 -15.49 5.96 -32.09
C GLY A 1060 -16.85 5.67 -32.72
N ASN A 1061 -16.90 4.89 -33.80
CA ASN A 1061 -18.10 4.65 -34.60
C ASN A 1061 -18.42 3.14 -34.70
N GLY A 1062 -18.09 2.40 -33.64
CA GLY A 1062 -18.47 1.00 -33.44
C GLY A 1062 -17.33 -0.03 -33.47
N SER A 1063 -16.08 0.31 -33.81
CA SER A 1063 -14.97 -0.69 -33.73
C SER A 1063 -14.40 -0.84 -32.33
N VAL A 1064 -14.48 0.20 -31.50
CA VAL A 1064 -14.07 0.16 -30.08
C VAL A 1064 -15.18 0.71 -29.19
N LEU A 1065 -15.78 1.85 -29.56
CA LEU A 1065 -16.98 2.40 -28.92
C LEU A 1065 -17.99 2.87 -29.98
N GLY A 1066 -19.28 2.69 -29.76
CA GLY A 1066 -20.36 3.19 -30.62
C GLY A 1066 -20.80 4.62 -30.28
N LEU A 1067 -19.88 5.59 -30.19
CA LEU A 1067 -20.23 6.96 -29.77
C LEU A 1067 -21.18 7.67 -30.74
N HIS A 1068 -21.26 7.23 -32.00
CA HIS A 1068 -22.17 7.78 -32.99
C HIS A 1068 -23.66 7.63 -32.65
N ASP A 1069 -24.05 6.60 -31.88
CA ASP A 1069 -25.45 6.24 -31.61
C ASP A 1069 -25.73 5.79 -30.16
N ASP A 1070 -24.77 5.92 -29.24
CA ASP A 1070 -24.99 5.68 -27.79
C ASP A 1070 -26.04 6.65 -27.19
N ASP A 1071 -27.21 6.15 -26.81
CA ASP A 1071 -28.30 6.91 -26.19
C ASP A 1071 -27.94 7.50 -24.81
N ALA A 1072 -26.87 7.03 -24.15
CA ALA A 1072 -26.43 7.60 -22.87
C ALA A 1072 -25.88 9.04 -23.01
N ILE A 1073 -25.53 9.47 -24.23
CA ILE A 1073 -25.06 10.84 -24.52
C ILE A 1073 -26.26 11.74 -24.84
N VAL A 1074 -27.09 11.98 -23.82
CA VAL A 1074 -28.38 12.70 -23.94
C VAL A 1074 -28.21 14.17 -24.40
N SER A 1075 -27.03 14.75 -24.24
CA SER A 1075 -26.73 16.14 -24.64
C SER A 1075 -26.54 16.36 -26.15
N SER A 1076 -26.43 15.29 -26.95
CA SER A 1076 -26.19 15.40 -28.39
C SER A 1076 -26.82 14.20 -29.13
N PRO A 1077 -27.76 14.41 -30.08
CA PRO A 1077 -28.30 13.34 -30.92
C PRO A 1077 -27.21 12.53 -31.62
N GLY A 1078 -27.51 11.26 -31.91
CA GLY A 1078 -26.64 10.41 -32.72
C GLY A 1078 -26.66 10.76 -34.22
N TYR A 1079 -25.76 10.15 -34.99
CA TYR A 1079 -25.63 10.32 -36.44
C TYR A 1079 -25.41 8.98 -37.15
N GLU A 1080 -25.77 8.88 -38.43
CA GLU A 1080 -25.59 7.64 -39.21
C GLU A 1080 -24.09 7.39 -39.46
N SER A 1081 -23.59 6.19 -39.17
CA SER A 1081 -22.22 5.80 -39.55
C SER A 1081 -22.20 4.45 -40.27
N VAL A 1082 -21.47 4.38 -41.39
CA VAL A 1082 -21.29 3.15 -42.18
C VAL A 1082 -19.85 2.96 -42.66
N GLY A 1083 -19.35 1.73 -42.60
CA GLY A 1083 -18.00 1.36 -43.01
C GLY A 1083 -17.94 0.50 -44.28
N GLY A 1084 -16.74 0.27 -44.82
CA GLY A 1084 -16.46 -0.72 -45.87
C GLY A 1084 -16.16 -0.17 -47.26
N TYR A 1085 -16.32 1.14 -47.49
CA TYR A 1085 -16.17 1.74 -48.82
C TYR A 1085 -14.69 1.89 -49.23
N LEU A 1086 -14.24 1.17 -50.27
CA LEU A 1086 -12.83 1.13 -50.67
C LEU A 1086 -11.90 0.73 -49.49
N ARG A 1087 -12.38 -0.20 -48.66
CA ARG A 1087 -11.73 -0.69 -47.45
C ARG A 1087 -10.32 -1.21 -47.71
N ASP A 1088 -10.15 -1.95 -48.80
CA ASP A 1088 -8.91 -2.66 -49.07
C ASP A 1088 -7.80 -1.70 -49.53
N GLU A 1089 -8.17 -0.68 -50.30
CA GLU A 1089 -7.31 0.46 -50.63
C GLU A 1089 -6.87 1.23 -49.37
N ALA A 1090 -7.81 1.55 -48.47
CA ALA A 1090 -7.51 2.25 -47.21
C ALA A 1090 -6.55 1.44 -46.31
N ILE A 1091 -6.77 0.13 -46.17
CA ILE A 1091 -5.87 -0.78 -45.45
C ILE A 1091 -4.49 -0.85 -46.11
N MET A 1092 -4.43 -0.91 -47.45
CA MET A 1092 -3.16 -0.91 -48.17
C MET A 1092 -2.35 0.38 -47.94
N MET A 1093 -2.99 1.55 -47.87
CA MET A 1093 -2.31 2.81 -47.59
C MET A 1093 -1.73 2.84 -46.17
N LEU A 1094 -2.51 2.47 -45.14
CA LEU A 1094 -1.99 2.32 -43.77
C LEU A 1094 -0.81 1.34 -43.70
N ARG A 1095 -0.91 0.18 -44.36
CA ARG A 1095 0.16 -0.82 -44.36
C ARG A 1095 1.44 -0.32 -45.05
N ARG A 1096 1.34 0.45 -46.14
CA ARG A 1096 2.49 1.12 -46.77
C ARG A 1096 3.18 2.06 -45.77
N PHE A 1097 2.42 2.90 -45.06
CA PHE A 1097 2.96 3.80 -44.03
C PHE A 1097 3.62 3.05 -42.84
N TYR A 1098 3.03 1.97 -42.34
CA TYR A 1098 3.63 1.28 -41.19
C TYR A 1098 4.93 0.51 -41.51
N VAL A 1099 5.23 0.30 -42.80
CA VAL A 1099 6.51 -0.22 -43.30
C VAL A 1099 7.56 0.89 -43.50
N THR A 1100 7.18 2.14 -43.80
CA THR A 1100 8.12 3.27 -43.88
C THR A 1100 8.62 3.73 -42.50
N GLU A 1101 9.81 4.33 -42.45
CA GLU A 1101 10.44 4.81 -41.22
C GLU A 1101 9.99 6.25 -40.91
N ASN A 1102 9.55 6.53 -39.68
CA ASN A 1102 9.27 7.90 -39.28
C ASN A 1102 10.59 8.59 -38.90
N THR A 1103 11.09 9.43 -39.80
CA THR A 1103 12.32 10.22 -39.64
C THR A 1103 12.19 11.36 -38.62
N ASN A 1104 10.97 11.77 -38.30
CA ASN A 1104 10.68 12.85 -37.35
C ASN A 1104 10.55 12.36 -35.90
N ALA A 1105 10.59 11.04 -35.68
CA ALA A 1105 10.64 10.47 -34.33
C ALA A 1105 11.98 10.78 -33.63
N PRO A 1106 12.01 11.07 -32.31
CA PRO A 1106 13.24 11.42 -31.59
C PRO A 1106 14.38 10.39 -31.69
N LYS A 1107 14.03 9.12 -31.97
CA LYS A 1107 14.96 8.06 -32.36
C LYS A 1107 14.29 7.23 -33.48
N PRO A 1108 14.62 7.45 -34.77
CA PRO A 1108 14.06 6.67 -35.86
C PRO A 1108 14.41 5.18 -35.72
N GLN A 1109 13.41 4.31 -35.76
CA GLN A 1109 13.63 2.85 -35.72
C GLN A 1109 13.76 2.31 -37.15
N ASN A 1110 14.84 1.60 -37.42
CA ASN A 1110 15.05 0.94 -38.71
C ASN A 1110 14.02 -0.19 -38.91
N LYS A 1111 13.25 -0.12 -40.00
CA LYS A 1111 12.15 -1.05 -40.32
C LYS A 1111 12.42 -1.92 -41.56
N SER A 1112 13.63 -1.87 -42.13
CA SER A 1112 14.03 -2.57 -43.37
C SER A 1112 13.70 -4.08 -43.47
N ARG A 1113 13.39 -4.75 -42.34
CA ARG A 1113 12.99 -6.17 -42.29
C ARG A 1113 11.47 -6.41 -42.31
N ARG A 1114 10.63 -5.37 -42.40
CA ARG A 1114 9.15 -5.52 -42.47
C ARG A 1114 8.69 -5.76 -43.91
N VAL A 1115 8.20 -6.95 -44.19
CA VAL A 1115 7.53 -7.27 -45.46
C VAL A 1115 6.10 -6.72 -45.45
N LEU A 1116 5.71 -6.02 -46.51
CA LEU A 1116 4.34 -5.56 -46.72
C LEU A 1116 3.42 -6.77 -46.97
N LYS A 1117 2.58 -7.12 -46.00
CA LYS A 1117 1.53 -8.13 -46.19
C LYS A 1117 0.43 -7.58 -47.09
N THR A 1118 0.14 -8.26 -48.20
CA THR A 1118 -0.92 -7.89 -49.16
C THR A 1118 -2.28 -8.52 -48.85
N GLU A 1119 -2.32 -9.61 -48.08
CA GLU A 1119 -3.56 -10.32 -47.72
C GLU A 1119 -4.43 -9.51 -46.74
N ILE A 1120 -5.70 -9.30 -47.09
CA ILE A 1120 -6.67 -8.59 -46.25
C ILE A 1120 -7.77 -9.57 -45.85
N HIS A 1121 -8.02 -9.70 -44.55
CA HIS A 1121 -9.09 -10.55 -44.03
C HIS A 1121 -10.46 -9.84 -44.09
N PRO A 1122 -11.58 -10.60 -44.10
CA PRO A 1122 -12.93 -10.06 -43.94
C PRO A 1122 -13.09 -9.17 -42.70
N PRO A 1123 -14.08 -8.24 -42.66
CA PRO A 1123 -14.39 -7.47 -41.47
C PRO A 1123 -14.66 -8.37 -40.25
N GLY A 1124 -14.18 -7.96 -39.07
CA GLY A 1124 -14.36 -8.71 -37.81
C GLY A 1124 -13.29 -9.76 -37.50
N ILE A 1125 -12.34 -10.04 -38.40
CA ILE A 1125 -11.19 -10.91 -38.14
C ILE A 1125 -9.94 -10.04 -37.92
N SER A 1126 -9.34 -10.16 -36.73
CA SER A 1126 -8.12 -9.43 -36.33
C SER A 1126 -7.04 -9.49 -37.40
N MET A 1127 -6.47 -8.32 -37.76
CA MET A 1127 -5.31 -8.23 -38.67
C MET A 1127 -4.02 -8.86 -38.10
N HIS A 1128 -4.06 -9.36 -36.87
CA HIS A 1128 -3.07 -10.27 -36.29
C HIS A 1128 -3.63 -11.69 -36.29
N GLY A 1129 -3.64 -12.32 -37.47
CA GLY A 1129 -4.18 -13.67 -37.66
C GLY A 1129 -3.52 -14.75 -36.78
N PRO A 1130 -4.21 -15.88 -36.54
CA PRO A 1130 -3.71 -16.98 -35.73
C PRO A 1130 -2.41 -17.55 -36.33
N GLY A 1131 -1.47 -17.92 -35.47
CA GLY A 1131 -0.18 -18.47 -35.89
C GLY A 1131 -0.35 -19.79 -36.62
N THR A 1132 -0.15 -19.78 -37.94
CA THR A 1132 -0.14 -21.00 -38.75
C THR A 1132 1.05 -21.87 -38.38
N THR A 1133 0.77 -23.10 -37.97
CA THR A 1133 1.76 -24.15 -37.79
C THR A 1133 2.40 -24.52 -39.13
N SER A 1134 3.73 -24.44 -39.21
CA SER A 1134 4.51 -25.07 -40.27
C SER A 1134 5.67 -25.83 -39.66
N GLU A 1135 5.64 -27.16 -39.80
CA GLU A 1135 6.73 -28.04 -39.37
C GLU A 1135 7.98 -27.79 -40.25
N SER A 1136 9.09 -27.36 -39.64
CA SER A 1136 10.44 -27.61 -40.14
C SER A 1136 11.46 -27.42 -39.00
N GLU A 1137 12.47 -28.27 -38.97
CA GLU A 1137 13.43 -28.41 -37.87
C GLU A 1137 14.52 -27.31 -37.84
N ALA A 1138 15.37 -27.41 -36.81
CA ALA A 1138 16.73 -26.86 -36.68
C ALA A 1138 16.94 -25.45 -36.06
N THR A 1139 17.13 -25.48 -34.73
CA THR A 1139 18.20 -24.77 -33.99
C THR A 1139 18.46 -23.28 -34.28
N THR A 1140 18.02 -22.39 -33.37
CA THR A 1140 18.84 -21.23 -32.96
C THR A 1140 18.46 -20.75 -31.55
N GLN A 1141 19.40 -20.06 -30.86
CA GLN A 1141 19.35 -19.75 -29.43
C GLN A 1141 18.19 -18.79 -29.03
N PRO A 1142 17.69 -18.87 -27.77
CA PRO A 1142 16.55 -18.07 -27.34
C PRO A 1142 16.90 -16.59 -27.13
N ALA A 1143 16.46 -15.74 -28.06
CA ALA A 1143 16.46 -14.30 -27.87
C ALA A 1143 15.39 -13.91 -26.82
N LYS A 1144 15.84 -13.40 -25.65
CA LYS A 1144 14.96 -12.96 -24.56
C LYS A 1144 13.99 -11.85 -25.02
N ARG A 1145 12.74 -12.21 -25.31
CA ARG A 1145 11.64 -11.25 -25.32
C ARG A 1145 11.29 -10.90 -23.87
N ARG A 1146 11.40 -9.63 -23.48
CA ARG A 1146 10.73 -9.12 -22.29
C ARG A 1146 9.23 -9.15 -22.56
N GLY A 1147 8.54 -10.18 -22.07
CA GLY A 1147 7.09 -10.12 -21.93
C GLY A 1147 6.71 -9.10 -20.87
N SER A 1148 5.54 -8.47 -20.99
CA SER A 1148 4.93 -7.71 -19.91
C SER A 1148 4.50 -8.68 -18.82
N GLN A 1149 5.40 -8.97 -17.89
CA GLN A 1149 5.08 -9.76 -16.71
C GLN A 1149 4.18 -8.93 -15.78
N ASN A 1150 3.11 -9.54 -15.30
CA ASN A 1150 2.33 -9.02 -14.17
C ASN A 1150 3.33 -8.83 -12.99
N PRO A 1151 3.48 -7.63 -12.39
CA PRO A 1151 4.63 -7.26 -11.54
C PRO A 1151 4.66 -7.90 -10.13
N THR A 1152 4.10 -9.10 -10.00
CA THR A 1152 3.89 -9.88 -8.76
C THR A 1152 4.28 -11.36 -8.93
N GLN A 1153 5.15 -11.70 -9.89
CA GLN A 1153 5.63 -13.08 -10.06
C GLN A 1153 6.38 -13.58 -8.80
N GLY A 1154 5.67 -14.32 -7.95
CA GLY A 1154 6.21 -14.98 -6.75
C GLY A 1154 6.09 -14.19 -5.44
N GLN A 1155 5.43 -13.02 -5.40
CA GLN A 1155 5.24 -12.24 -4.17
C GLN A 1155 3.84 -11.63 -4.08
N ALA A 1156 3.27 -11.62 -2.87
CA ALA A 1156 2.03 -10.91 -2.58
C ALA A 1156 2.24 -9.39 -2.70
N ALA A 1157 1.25 -8.66 -3.23
CA ALA A 1157 1.39 -7.23 -3.47
C ALA A 1157 1.66 -6.46 -2.16
N PRO A 1158 2.38 -5.32 -2.20
CA PRO A 1158 2.63 -4.50 -1.01
C PRO A 1158 1.38 -3.91 -0.34
N SER A 1159 0.19 -4.08 -0.94
CA SER A 1159 -1.13 -3.75 -0.41
C SER A 1159 -1.92 -4.96 0.14
N SER A 1160 -1.49 -6.21 -0.13
CA SER A 1160 -2.24 -7.41 0.25
C SER A 1160 -2.28 -7.62 1.77
N ASN A 1161 -3.41 -8.13 2.28
CA ASN A 1161 -3.59 -8.49 3.69
C ASN A 1161 -3.12 -9.94 3.94
N VAL A 1162 -1.81 -10.12 4.08
CA VAL A 1162 -1.11 -11.39 4.36
C VAL A 1162 -0.01 -11.14 5.39
N GLY A 1163 0.69 -12.17 5.86
CA GLY A 1163 1.90 -12.01 6.68
C GLY A 1163 1.72 -11.24 7.99
N PHE A 1164 0.55 -11.35 8.62
CA PHE A 1164 0.18 -10.68 9.88
C PHE A 1164 0.14 -9.15 9.83
N ARG A 1165 -0.01 -8.57 8.63
CA ARG A 1165 -0.26 -7.12 8.43
C ARG A 1165 -1.50 -6.65 9.20
N ASN A 1166 -2.54 -7.48 9.22
CA ASN A 1166 -3.63 -7.42 10.19
C ASN A 1166 -3.84 -8.83 10.77
N TRP A 1167 -4.32 -8.93 12.01
CA TRP A 1167 -4.69 -10.19 12.65
C TRP A 1167 -6.17 -10.54 12.43
N HIS A 1168 -6.74 -10.07 11.33
CA HIS A 1168 -8.14 -10.23 10.95
C HIS A 1168 -8.31 -9.97 9.45
N PRO A 1169 -9.42 -10.42 8.84
CA PRO A 1169 -9.80 -10.01 7.50
C PRO A 1169 -10.02 -8.48 7.40
N VAL A 1170 -9.83 -7.93 6.21
CA VAL A 1170 -10.17 -6.53 5.86
C VAL A 1170 -11.04 -6.52 4.61
N PRO A 1171 -11.78 -5.44 4.29
CA PRO A 1171 -12.58 -5.40 3.08
C PRO A 1171 -11.75 -5.64 1.82
N ALA A 1172 -12.25 -6.48 0.93
CA ALA A 1172 -11.59 -6.75 -0.34
C ALA A 1172 -11.53 -5.49 -1.23
N SER A 1173 -10.54 -5.41 -2.12
CA SER A 1173 -10.33 -4.27 -3.00
C SER A 1173 -10.08 -4.70 -4.44
N LEU A 1174 -10.60 -3.92 -5.38
CA LEU A 1174 -10.25 -3.99 -6.79
C LEU A 1174 -8.93 -3.22 -7.03
N PRO A 1175 -8.20 -3.51 -8.12
CA PRO A 1175 -7.09 -2.66 -8.55
C PRO A 1175 -7.52 -1.20 -8.71
N ARG A 1176 -6.64 -0.27 -8.33
CA ARG A 1176 -6.88 1.17 -8.45
C ARG A 1176 -5.61 1.90 -8.86
N TYR A 1177 -5.77 3.13 -9.37
CA TYR A 1177 -4.64 4.01 -9.62
C TYR A 1177 -4.42 4.97 -8.45
N ASP A 1178 -3.16 5.23 -8.13
CA ASP A 1178 -2.71 6.26 -7.19
C ASP A 1178 -2.71 7.67 -7.86
N SER A 1179 -2.45 8.72 -7.08
CA SER A 1179 -2.52 10.13 -7.54
C SER A 1179 -1.60 10.48 -8.71
N ASP A 1180 -0.53 9.71 -8.92
CA ASP A 1180 0.44 9.85 -10.00
C ASP A 1180 0.18 8.93 -11.21
N GLY A 1181 -0.86 8.10 -11.15
CA GLY A 1181 -1.16 7.07 -12.16
C GLY A 1181 -0.47 5.72 -11.92
N THR A 1182 0.19 5.50 -10.78
CA THR A 1182 0.75 4.19 -10.42
C THR A 1182 -0.37 3.19 -10.10
N LEU A 1183 -0.30 2.00 -10.69
CA LEU A 1183 -1.28 0.93 -10.49
C LEU A 1183 -1.04 0.17 -9.17
N LEU A 1184 -2.02 0.23 -8.27
CA LEU A 1184 -2.07 -0.52 -7.02
C LEU A 1184 -2.90 -1.79 -7.21
N PRO A 1185 -2.33 -3.00 -7.05
CA PRO A 1185 -3.08 -4.25 -7.12
C PRO A 1185 -4.16 -4.35 -6.04
N GLY A 1186 -5.30 -4.94 -6.42
CA GLY A 1186 -6.37 -5.32 -5.49
C GLY A 1186 -5.99 -6.51 -4.61
N HIS A 1187 -6.83 -6.82 -3.62
CA HIS A 1187 -6.67 -7.99 -2.76
C HIS A 1187 -8.02 -8.55 -2.30
N ASN A 1188 -8.05 -9.84 -1.97
CA ASN A 1188 -9.27 -10.54 -1.53
C ASN A 1188 -9.67 -10.28 -0.07
N GLY A 1189 -8.85 -9.54 0.69
CA GLY A 1189 -9.13 -9.20 2.10
C GLY A 1189 -8.40 -10.06 3.13
N GLY A 1190 -7.62 -11.05 2.69
CA GLY A 1190 -6.82 -11.93 3.56
C GLY A 1190 -7.55 -13.21 3.91
N VAL A 1191 -8.00 -13.94 2.90
CA VAL A 1191 -8.57 -15.29 3.01
C VAL A 1191 -8.01 -16.20 1.92
N TRP A 1192 -7.92 -17.50 2.17
CA TRP A 1192 -7.88 -18.49 1.10
C TRP A 1192 -9.19 -18.43 0.30
N GLU A 1193 -9.16 -18.75 -0.98
CA GLU A 1193 -10.37 -18.78 -1.81
C GLU A 1193 -10.68 -20.21 -2.26
N TRP A 1194 -11.86 -20.69 -1.87
CA TRP A 1194 -12.35 -22.03 -2.21
C TRP A 1194 -12.62 -22.19 -3.70
N THR A 1195 -12.29 -23.37 -4.22
CA THR A 1195 -12.61 -23.78 -5.59
C THR A 1195 -13.57 -24.96 -5.60
N SER A 1196 -14.21 -25.20 -6.75
CA SER A 1196 -14.97 -26.44 -7.04
C SER A 1196 -14.08 -27.61 -7.49
N THR A 1197 -12.75 -27.44 -7.50
CA THR A 1197 -11.80 -28.47 -7.90
C THR A 1197 -11.46 -29.37 -6.71
N ILE A 1198 -11.89 -30.63 -6.78
CA ILE A 1198 -11.51 -31.69 -5.84
C ILE A 1198 -9.98 -31.89 -5.90
N PHE A 1199 -9.36 -32.06 -4.74
CA PHE A 1199 -7.94 -32.42 -4.64
C PHE A 1199 -7.77 -33.92 -4.93
N ALA A 1200 -7.21 -34.24 -6.10
CA ALA A 1200 -7.12 -35.59 -6.62
C ALA A 1200 -5.87 -35.76 -7.51
N GLU A 1201 -5.51 -37.01 -7.77
CA GLU A 1201 -4.44 -37.37 -8.71
C GLU A 1201 -4.69 -36.81 -10.11
N TYR A 1202 -3.63 -36.34 -10.76
CA TYR A 1202 -3.68 -35.81 -12.12
C TYR A 1202 -2.56 -36.38 -13.00
N GLN A 1203 -2.73 -36.29 -14.32
CA GLN A 1203 -1.81 -36.90 -15.28
C GLN A 1203 -0.37 -36.43 -15.08
N GLY A 1204 0.54 -37.38 -14.81
CA GLY A 1204 1.96 -37.12 -14.62
C GLY A 1204 2.39 -36.80 -13.18
N PHE A 1205 1.45 -36.71 -12.23
CA PHE A 1205 1.75 -36.58 -10.80
C PHE A 1205 2.69 -37.69 -10.31
N GLN A 1206 3.60 -37.35 -9.41
CA GLN A 1206 4.54 -38.28 -8.76
C GLN A 1206 4.72 -37.88 -7.30
N ASN A 1207 4.61 -38.84 -6.39
CA ASN A 1207 4.86 -38.62 -4.96
C ASN A 1207 6.30 -38.14 -4.72
N SER A 1208 6.49 -37.19 -3.80
CA SER A 1208 7.83 -36.72 -3.42
C SER A 1208 8.69 -37.87 -2.90
N ALA A 1209 9.91 -38.01 -3.41
CA ALA A 1209 10.89 -38.95 -2.85
C ALA A 1209 11.37 -38.54 -1.45
N LEU A 1210 11.12 -37.30 -1.00
CA LEU A 1210 11.45 -36.82 0.35
C LEU A 1210 10.27 -36.99 1.34
N TYR A 1211 9.04 -36.82 0.89
CA TYR A 1211 7.85 -36.95 1.73
C TYR A 1211 6.65 -37.53 0.94
N PRO A 1212 6.65 -38.84 0.66
CA PRO A 1212 5.79 -39.46 -0.35
C PRO A 1212 4.30 -39.55 0.01
N GLY A 1213 3.91 -39.15 1.22
CA GLY A 1213 2.52 -39.13 1.69
C GLY A 1213 1.93 -37.72 1.81
N TYR A 1214 2.60 -36.67 1.29
CA TYR A 1214 2.09 -35.30 1.44
C TYR A 1214 0.72 -35.13 0.78
N SER A 1215 0.62 -35.49 -0.51
CA SER A 1215 -0.61 -35.29 -1.29
C SER A 1215 -1.46 -36.55 -1.41
N SER A 1216 -0.84 -37.71 -1.64
CA SER A 1216 -1.56 -38.95 -1.96
C SER A 1216 -2.50 -39.44 -0.85
N ASP A 1217 -2.15 -39.19 0.41
CA ASP A 1217 -2.98 -39.54 1.58
C ASP A 1217 -4.32 -38.77 1.58
N PHE A 1218 -4.44 -37.68 0.82
CA PHE A 1218 -5.61 -36.78 0.78
C PHE A 1218 -6.36 -36.81 -0.56
N PHE A 1219 -6.01 -37.70 -1.49
CA PHE A 1219 -6.77 -37.95 -2.73
C PHE A 1219 -8.05 -38.80 -2.45
N ASP A 1220 -8.83 -38.39 -1.46
CA ASP A 1220 -9.99 -39.12 -0.92
C ASP A 1220 -11.33 -38.71 -1.54
N GLY A 1221 -11.32 -37.72 -2.43
CA GLY A 1221 -12.51 -37.14 -3.06
C GLY A 1221 -13.32 -36.20 -2.15
N LYS A 1222 -12.86 -35.93 -0.93
CA LYS A 1222 -13.53 -35.09 0.08
C LYS A 1222 -12.80 -33.75 0.28
N HIS A 1223 -11.50 -33.70 -0.02
CA HIS A 1223 -10.69 -32.47 -0.06
C HIS A 1223 -10.93 -31.66 -1.34
N SER A 1224 -10.96 -30.33 -1.22
CA SER A 1224 -10.99 -29.40 -2.36
C SER A 1224 -9.82 -28.43 -2.30
N VAL A 1225 -9.37 -28.01 -3.47
CA VAL A 1225 -8.29 -27.02 -3.65
C VAL A 1225 -8.75 -25.64 -3.19
N VAL A 1226 -7.87 -24.93 -2.49
CA VAL A 1226 -7.99 -23.50 -2.19
C VAL A 1226 -6.74 -22.75 -2.66
N LEU A 1227 -6.91 -21.52 -3.15
CA LEU A 1227 -5.81 -20.69 -3.67
C LEU A 1227 -5.69 -19.36 -2.93
N GLY A 1228 -4.52 -18.71 -3.04
CA GLY A 1228 -4.25 -17.40 -2.43
C GLY A 1228 -3.53 -17.52 -1.09
N GLY A 1229 -4.08 -16.90 -0.06
CA GLY A 1229 -3.53 -16.90 1.30
C GLY A 1229 -4.35 -16.03 2.24
N SER A 1230 -4.42 -16.41 3.51
CA SER A 1230 -5.09 -15.63 4.54
C SER A 1230 -4.20 -14.52 5.11
N TYR A 1231 -4.77 -13.68 5.99
CA TYR A 1231 -4.01 -12.69 6.75
C TYR A 1231 -2.88 -13.30 7.62
N ALA A 1232 -2.97 -14.59 7.95
CA ALA A 1232 -1.95 -15.34 8.71
C ALA A 1232 -0.95 -16.12 7.82
N THR A 1233 -1.16 -16.19 6.50
CA THR A 1233 -0.26 -16.88 5.57
C THR A 1233 0.98 -16.04 5.27
N ALA A 1234 2.18 -16.64 5.27
CA ALA A 1234 3.41 -15.93 4.91
C ALA A 1234 3.37 -15.40 3.45
N PRO A 1235 3.90 -14.19 3.14
CA PRO A 1235 3.84 -13.61 1.79
C PRO A 1235 4.53 -14.45 0.70
N SER A 1236 5.58 -15.20 1.07
CA SER A 1236 6.29 -16.15 0.21
C SER A 1236 5.46 -17.36 -0.20
N ILE A 1237 4.43 -17.71 0.58
CA ILE A 1237 3.46 -18.77 0.27
C ILE A 1237 2.30 -18.15 -0.51
N ALA A 1238 1.69 -17.09 0.02
CA ALA A 1238 0.50 -16.45 -0.56
C ALA A 1238 0.73 -15.83 -1.95
N GLY A 1239 1.97 -15.42 -2.25
CA GLY A 1239 2.40 -14.90 -3.55
C GLY A 1239 2.87 -15.97 -4.54
N ARG A 1240 3.07 -17.22 -4.12
CA ARG A 1240 3.64 -18.28 -4.97
C ARG A 1240 2.56 -18.87 -5.88
N ARG A 1241 2.74 -18.65 -7.19
CA ARG A 1241 1.77 -19.02 -8.23
C ARG A 1241 1.51 -20.54 -8.32
N THR A 1242 2.50 -21.35 -7.97
CA THR A 1242 2.45 -22.82 -8.02
C THR A 1242 1.76 -23.44 -6.81
N PHE A 1243 1.74 -22.75 -5.66
CA PHE A 1243 1.33 -23.36 -4.39
C PHE A 1243 -0.15 -23.71 -4.39
N VAL A 1244 -0.43 -24.96 -4.01
CA VAL A 1244 -1.78 -25.52 -3.91
C VAL A 1244 -2.00 -25.98 -2.47
N ASN A 1245 -2.87 -25.28 -1.76
CA ASN A 1245 -3.38 -25.70 -0.46
C ASN A 1245 -4.72 -26.42 -0.64
N TYR A 1246 -5.10 -27.26 0.31
CA TYR A 1246 -6.27 -28.11 0.23
C TYR A 1246 -6.84 -28.38 1.61
N TYR A 1247 -8.18 -28.39 1.70
CA TYR A 1247 -8.90 -28.65 2.93
C TYR A 1247 -10.12 -29.53 2.64
N GLN A 1248 -10.57 -30.29 3.65
CA GLN A 1248 -11.84 -31.00 3.56
C GLN A 1248 -12.96 -30.01 3.28
N THR A 1249 -13.78 -30.26 2.25
CA THR A 1249 -14.74 -29.27 1.72
C THR A 1249 -15.78 -28.80 2.77
N ALA A 1250 -16.05 -29.62 3.79
CA ALA A 1250 -16.96 -29.33 4.89
C ALA A 1250 -16.27 -28.75 6.16
N TYR A 1251 -14.95 -28.57 6.17
CA TYR A 1251 -14.24 -28.10 7.35
C TYR A 1251 -14.59 -26.62 7.66
N PRO A 1252 -15.12 -26.30 8.86
CA PRO A 1252 -15.73 -25.00 9.10
C PRO A 1252 -14.78 -23.94 9.66
N TYR A 1253 -13.58 -24.32 10.11
CA TYR A 1253 -12.68 -23.45 10.88
C TYR A 1253 -11.62 -22.71 10.05
N VAL A 1254 -11.39 -23.10 8.79
CA VAL A 1254 -10.34 -22.51 7.95
C VAL A 1254 -10.58 -21.02 7.66
N PHE A 1255 -9.48 -20.28 7.50
CA PHE A 1255 -9.48 -18.88 7.08
C PHE A 1255 -9.73 -18.73 5.57
N ALA A 1256 -10.82 -19.33 5.09
CA ALA A 1256 -11.17 -19.41 3.67
C ALA A 1256 -12.54 -18.79 3.37
N GLY A 1257 -12.59 -17.98 2.32
CA GLY A 1257 -13.80 -17.42 1.71
C GLY A 1257 -13.94 -17.89 0.26
N GLY A 1258 -14.71 -17.19 -0.57
CA GLY A 1258 -14.88 -17.58 -1.96
C GLY A 1258 -15.61 -16.57 -2.82
N ARG A 1259 -15.76 -16.91 -4.11
CA ARG A 1259 -16.45 -16.14 -5.14
C ARG A 1259 -17.51 -17.00 -5.82
N VAL A 1260 -18.44 -16.34 -6.50
CA VAL A 1260 -19.36 -17.01 -7.41
C VAL A 1260 -18.83 -16.88 -8.84
N ALA A 1261 -18.84 -17.99 -9.56
CA ALA A 1261 -18.62 -18.07 -11.00
C ALA A 1261 -19.90 -18.54 -11.69
N TRP A 1262 -20.09 -18.08 -12.92
CA TRP A 1262 -21.22 -18.41 -13.78
C TRP A 1262 -20.70 -18.87 -15.14
N ASP A 1263 -21.16 -20.04 -15.57
CA ASP A 1263 -20.95 -20.54 -16.93
C ASP A 1263 -21.76 -19.69 -17.95
N LYS A 1264 -21.32 -19.69 -19.21
CA LYS A 1264 -21.98 -19.02 -20.35
C LYS A 1264 -22.58 -20.03 -21.33
#